data_AF-F4LMJ4-F1
#
_entry.id   AF-F4LMJ4-F1
#
_cell.length_a   1.000
_cell.length_b   1.000
_cell.length_c   1.000
_cell.angle_alpha   90.00
_cell.angle_beta   90.00
_cell.angle_gamma   90.00
#
_symmetry.space_group_name_H-M   'P 1'
#
loop_
_entity.id
_entity.type
_entity.pdbx_description
1 polymer ?
#
loop_
_entity_poly.entity_id
_entity_poly.type
_entity_poly.pdbx_seq_one_letter_code
_entity_poly.pdbx_strand_id
1 'polypeptide(L)'
;MYQSHVYLEARILLSAADTVFSDEGKPCVTAPGILETVCLLAGTLSCSFPEKARFERLTGALPESESRRLTGLSLKVAENGRLEIEFHHRKKSVHIEEVRLEEDAGRLTRSEGKTRMDYTYAGYPSVRIKTGADFELGEEAELFLNELRRLIQYLGISGDIQIETAIRCNAYAALARYPEIPTYYVKLRNLNSFNFVRKAINSELDRQESVLTGGGTVASESRLWNERQNITESYKQRSRQDVRRFEPVTPAAYETIPAAGSVPCELPEPRRRRLCAEYSVSRIDADFICDEKERADFFEEAVRLGADPVAAAHIMNADLVRLLKRQNLSISQNPVSAARFASIVQLFVAHRIHGGLVKQLIQNIIDTDKDPEEAVERKGFAQISSEEELLPLIRKVITANPAEAEKLRAGDMAPLEFLTGLIMKRTAGRASPQTVKYLFKRELHISIVYVLSAGGAISARRRPDGSISAEDGQVLRELFAQSVPDVRVQVVPVGRLFSEEMEPADFAPLIAEIAERIAAGIATGIVVAHGKDTLPYTAALLFWLFSDAAVPVVLTASAALPEDSDEARRNLTLAAETAVREKSGVYVVFGGKVLSPLNLKFVRPAPDGFVNWNLKEPVFTGSGPLAVQFSGIQEPDPHVMRNLLREAAGSMMLCRIYPGFKAERYVSMIEEGTRTFFLELYESGTGNMRDGDYSLKPLLLRGKKHNCRFYCTSQQECRTEFSDYTTSRRVWREGAVPMGLLTTESAVALYYAAALLCDSADELDALMESYAEQYAV
;
A
#
# COMPACT_ATOMS: atom_id res chain seq x y z
N MET A 1 25.52 5.33 22.36
CA MET A 1 24.32 5.42 21.48
C MET A 1 23.81 6.85 21.59
N TYR A 2 23.55 7.52 20.47
CA TYR A 2 22.90 8.83 20.48
C TYR A 2 21.40 8.66 20.25
N GLN A 3 20.59 9.47 20.92
CA GLN A 3 19.15 9.59 20.72
C GLN A 3 18.88 10.96 20.08
N SER A 4 17.99 10.98 19.09
CA SER A 4 17.48 12.20 18.48
C SER A 4 16.37 12.80 19.31
N HIS A 5 16.42 14.13 19.41
CA HIS A 5 15.43 14.95 20.06
C HIS A 5 15.07 16.04 19.06
N VAL A 6 13.96 15.84 18.37
CA VAL A 6 13.48 16.79 17.37
C VAL A 6 12.11 17.30 17.78
N TYR A 7 11.94 18.62 17.75
CA TYR A 7 10.65 19.28 17.94
C TYR A 7 10.41 20.31 16.85
N LEU A 8 9.14 20.63 16.62
CA LEU A 8 8.71 21.59 15.62
C LEU A 8 8.10 22.82 16.28
N GLU A 9 8.32 23.97 15.64
CA GLU A 9 7.51 25.17 15.85
C GLU A 9 6.75 25.46 14.55
N ALA A 10 5.52 24.97 14.49
CA ALA A 10 4.60 25.22 13.39
C ALA A 10 3.84 26.54 13.66
N ARG A 11 3.66 27.33 12.60
CA ARG A 11 2.86 28.55 12.58
C ARG A 11 1.79 28.40 11.53
N ILE A 12 0.56 28.59 11.95
CA ILE A 12 -0.63 28.50 11.11
C ILE A 12 -1.15 29.92 10.96
N LEU A 13 -1.22 30.41 9.74
CA LEU A 13 -1.86 31.69 9.45
C LEU A 13 -3.38 31.47 9.38
N LEU A 14 -4.13 32.29 10.09
CA LEU A 14 -5.59 32.23 10.10
C LEU A 14 -6.16 33.30 9.16
N SER A 15 -7.29 33.01 8.50
CA SER A 15 -8.00 33.99 7.70
C SER A 15 -8.67 35.04 8.59
N ALA A 16 -8.26 36.30 8.50
CA ALA A 16 -8.93 37.45 9.09
C ALA A 16 -8.67 38.69 8.21
N ALA A 17 -9.48 39.74 8.28
CA ALA A 17 -9.22 40.98 7.53
C ALA A 17 -8.41 42.02 8.33
N ASP A 18 -8.34 41.85 9.66
CA ASP A 18 -7.90 42.88 10.60
C ASP A 18 -6.77 42.39 11.52
N THR A 19 -6.21 43.32 12.29
CA THR A 19 -5.17 43.04 13.28
C THR A 19 -5.73 42.19 14.42
N VAL A 20 -4.95 41.19 14.88
CA VAL A 20 -5.38 40.26 15.93
C VAL A 20 -5.38 40.87 17.33
N PHE A 21 -4.44 41.77 17.62
CA PHE A 21 -4.33 42.45 18.90
C PHE A 21 -4.38 43.96 18.77
N SER A 22 -4.78 44.62 19.84
CA SER A 22 -4.55 46.04 20.07
C SER A 22 -3.79 46.25 21.38
N ASP A 23 -2.81 47.16 21.36
CA ASP A 23 -2.16 47.69 22.56
C ASP A 23 -2.50 49.16 22.83
N GLU A 24 -3.49 49.72 22.11
CA GLU A 24 -4.04 51.04 22.37
C GLU A 24 -4.94 51.01 23.61
N GLY A 25 -4.34 51.18 24.78
CA GLY A 25 -5.02 51.08 26.08
C GLY A 25 -4.72 49.76 26.79
N LYS A 26 -5.74 49.03 27.23
CA LYS A 26 -5.55 47.69 27.82
C LYS A 26 -5.39 46.67 26.69
N PRO A 27 -4.32 45.85 26.67
CA PRO A 27 -4.17 44.79 25.68
C PRO A 27 -5.42 43.92 25.58
N CYS A 28 -5.88 43.70 24.35
CA CYS A 28 -7.04 42.86 24.06
C CYS A 28 -6.88 42.15 22.71
N VAL A 29 -7.63 41.06 22.53
CA VAL A 29 -7.85 40.44 21.22
C VAL A 29 -8.95 41.20 20.48
N THR A 30 -8.64 41.72 19.29
CA THR A 30 -9.57 42.54 18.50
C THR A 30 -10.29 41.76 17.41
N ALA A 31 -9.71 40.66 16.93
CA ALA A 31 -10.30 39.85 15.87
C ALA A 31 -11.47 38.99 16.43
N PRO A 32 -12.73 39.21 15.99
CA PRO A 32 -13.88 38.44 16.48
C PRO A 32 -13.79 36.96 16.09
N GLY A 33 -14.19 36.05 16.98
CA GLY A 33 -14.25 34.61 16.68
C GLY A 33 -12.90 33.89 16.64
N ILE A 34 -11.79 34.61 16.79
CA ILE A 34 -10.46 34.04 16.61
C ILE A 34 -10.08 33.11 17.75
N LEU A 35 -10.42 33.48 18.99
CA LEU A 35 -10.12 32.66 20.17
C LEU A 35 -10.91 31.35 20.13
N GLU A 36 -12.16 31.39 19.67
CA GLU A 36 -12.99 30.21 19.46
C GLU A 36 -12.35 29.28 18.42
N THR A 37 -11.83 29.84 17.33
CA THR A 37 -11.11 29.08 16.28
C THR A 37 -9.83 28.44 16.82
N VAL A 38 -9.03 29.18 17.59
CA VAL A 38 -7.82 28.62 18.23
C VAL A 38 -8.17 27.55 19.26
N CYS A 39 -9.23 27.77 20.05
CA CYS A 39 -9.68 26.80 21.05
C CYS A 39 -10.27 25.54 20.41
N LEU A 40 -10.93 25.65 19.26
CA LEU A 40 -11.39 24.50 18.48
C LEU A 40 -10.22 23.63 18.01
N LEU A 41 -9.18 24.26 17.44
CA LEU A 41 -7.95 23.57 17.04
C LEU A 41 -7.26 22.90 18.22
N ALA A 42 -7.02 23.66 19.29
CA ALA A 42 -6.36 23.17 20.49
C ALA A 42 -7.16 22.04 21.18
N GLY A 43 -8.49 22.13 21.16
CA GLY A 43 -9.38 21.12 21.72
C GLY A 43 -9.34 19.82 20.92
N THR A 44 -9.27 19.92 19.59
CA THR A 44 -9.04 18.76 18.70
C THR A 44 -7.70 18.08 18.97
N LEU A 45 -6.68 18.88 19.31
CA LEU A 45 -5.37 18.40 19.77
C LEU A 45 -5.37 17.94 21.25
N SER A 46 -6.53 17.79 21.88
CA SER A 46 -6.66 17.37 23.29
C SER A 46 -5.86 18.22 24.28
N CYS A 47 -5.69 19.52 24.02
CA CYS A 47 -4.95 20.42 24.91
C CYS A 47 -5.78 20.80 26.15
N SER A 48 -5.08 21.20 27.21
CA SER A 48 -5.65 21.81 28.41
C SER A 48 -5.71 23.33 28.29
N PHE A 49 -6.76 23.94 28.83
CA PHE A 49 -7.03 25.38 28.73
C PHE A 49 -6.98 26.05 30.11
N PRO A 50 -6.35 27.23 30.25
CA PRO A 50 -6.52 28.09 31.42
C PRO A 50 -7.86 28.84 31.34
N GLU A 51 -8.44 29.24 32.49
CA GLU A 51 -9.65 30.09 32.51
C GLU A 51 -9.37 31.48 31.89
N LYS A 52 -8.20 32.03 32.17
CA LYS A 52 -7.72 33.31 31.62
C LYS A 52 -6.28 33.19 31.19
N ALA A 53 -5.97 33.65 30.00
CA ALA A 53 -4.60 33.73 29.49
C ALA A 53 -4.02 35.12 29.77
N ARG A 54 -2.77 35.17 30.22
CA ARG A 54 -2.07 36.44 30.45
C ARG A 54 -1.43 36.92 29.16
N PHE A 55 -1.53 38.22 28.88
CA PHE A 55 -0.80 38.85 27.78
C PHE A 55 0.70 38.88 28.07
N GLU A 56 1.48 38.41 27.11
CA GLU A 56 2.93 38.49 27.08
C GLU A 56 3.37 39.24 25.82
N ARG A 57 4.60 39.78 25.83
CA ARG A 57 5.21 40.46 24.69
C ARG A 57 6.47 39.73 24.27
N LEU A 58 6.66 39.56 22.96
CA LEU A 58 7.85 38.94 22.41
C LEU A 58 9.11 39.74 22.81
N THR A 59 10.15 39.04 23.28
CA THR A 59 11.45 39.66 23.57
C THR A 59 12.28 39.79 22.29
N GLY A 60 12.75 41.00 22.00
CA GLY A 60 13.61 41.30 20.85
C GLY A 60 12.97 42.27 19.86
N ALA A 61 13.69 42.54 18.76
CA ALA A 61 13.22 43.47 17.73
C ALA A 61 12.11 42.84 16.88
N LEU A 62 11.01 43.59 16.71
CA LEU A 62 9.96 43.28 15.75
C LEU A 62 10.38 43.84 14.37
N PRO A 63 10.06 43.16 13.27
CA PRO A 63 10.28 43.72 11.94
C PRO A 63 9.38 44.94 11.76
N GLU A 64 9.95 46.03 11.25
CA GLU A 64 9.18 47.20 10.83
C GLU A 64 8.39 46.83 9.57
N SER A 65 7.12 47.22 9.52
CA SER A 65 6.22 47.04 8.39
C SER A 65 5.68 48.39 7.97
N GLU A 66 5.68 48.67 6.67
CA GLU A 66 5.13 49.91 6.11
C GLU A 66 3.59 49.93 6.13
N SER A 67 2.94 48.76 6.21
CA SER A 67 1.48 48.64 6.12
C SER A 67 0.77 48.68 7.47
N ARG A 68 1.35 48.08 8.51
CA ARG A 68 0.72 47.93 9.85
C ARG A 68 1.76 47.85 10.96
N ARG A 69 1.48 48.48 12.11
CA ARG A 69 2.32 48.38 13.31
C ARG A 69 2.05 47.06 14.04
N LEU A 70 3.10 46.27 14.28
CA LEU A 70 3.02 45.05 15.08
C LEU A 70 3.12 45.38 16.58
N THR A 71 2.27 44.78 17.40
CA THR A 71 2.26 44.98 18.86
C THR A 71 3.27 44.06 19.58
N GLY A 72 3.59 42.91 18.96
CA GLY A 72 4.40 41.85 19.55
C GLY A 72 3.70 41.11 20.69
N LEU A 73 2.40 41.31 20.87
CA LEU A 73 1.61 40.62 21.88
C LEU A 73 1.46 39.12 21.53
N SER A 74 1.34 38.30 22.58
CA SER A 74 1.07 36.87 22.47
C SER A 74 0.22 36.41 23.66
N LEU A 75 -0.63 35.42 23.39
CA LEU A 75 -1.42 34.71 24.40
C LEU A 75 -1.12 33.22 24.33
N LYS A 76 -0.79 32.61 25.48
CA LYS A 76 -0.78 31.15 25.63
C LYS A 76 -2.20 30.65 25.86
N VAL A 77 -2.82 30.12 24.81
CA VAL A 77 -4.23 29.73 24.79
C VAL A 77 -4.42 28.33 25.37
N ALA A 78 -3.50 27.41 25.07
CA ALA A 78 -3.59 26.03 25.56
C ALA A 78 -2.20 25.38 25.70
N GLU A 79 -2.13 24.27 26.42
CA GLU A 79 -0.91 23.50 26.66
C GLU A 79 -1.19 22.01 26.86
N ASN A 80 -0.15 21.18 26.84
CA ASN A 80 -0.21 19.75 27.16
C ASN A 80 -1.20 18.94 26.29
N GLY A 81 -1.16 19.15 24.97
CA GLY A 81 -1.96 18.39 24.01
C GLY A 81 -1.21 17.20 23.41
N ARG A 82 -1.83 16.60 22.38
CA ARG A 82 -1.25 15.52 21.58
C ARG A 82 -1.87 15.45 20.18
N LEU A 83 -1.07 15.01 19.21
CA LEU A 83 -1.54 14.59 17.90
C LEU A 83 -1.04 13.17 17.63
N GLU A 84 -1.93 12.28 17.20
CA GLU A 84 -1.54 10.95 16.74
C GLU A 84 -1.03 11.04 15.30
N ILE A 85 0.13 10.44 15.06
CA ILE A 85 0.62 10.14 13.72
C ILE A 85 0.76 8.62 13.59
N GLU A 86 0.59 8.11 12.38
CA GLU A 86 0.87 6.71 12.07
C GLU A 86 2.19 6.64 11.31
N PHE A 87 3.15 5.93 11.88
CA PHE A 87 4.46 5.71 11.26
C PHE A 87 4.75 4.20 11.28
N HIS A 88 4.90 3.59 10.11
CA HIS A 88 5.00 2.13 9.93
C HIS A 88 3.86 1.37 10.65
N HIS A 89 2.61 1.76 10.37
CA HIS A 89 1.38 1.19 10.96
C HIS A 89 1.32 1.18 12.51
N ARG A 90 2.18 1.97 13.16
CA ARG A 90 2.15 2.21 14.60
C ARG A 90 1.74 3.64 14.89
N LYS A 91 0.78 3.76 15.81
CA LYS A 91 0.39 5.05 16.35
C LYS A 91 1.49 5.56 17.26
N LYS A 92 2.01 6.72 16.92
CA LYS A 92 2.89 7.51 17.77
C LYS A 92 2.13 8.77 18.19
N SER A 93 2.08 9.02 19.49
CA SER A 93 1.50 10.24 20.03
C SER A 93 2.60 11.29 20.14
N VAL A 94 2.47 12.36 19.38
CA VAL A 94 3.36 13.53 19.45
C VAL A 94 2.77 14.51 20.44
N HIS A 95 3.54 14.89 21.45
CA HIS A 95 3.11 15.83 22.46
C HIS A 95 3.07 17.26 21.91
N ILE A 96 2.06 18.03 22.33
CA ILE A 96 1.96 19.46 22.07
C ILE A 96 2.24 20.19 23.38
N GLU A 97 3.38 20.87 23.47
CA GLU A 97 3.75 21.60 24.68
C GLU A 97 2.87 22.84 24.88
N GLU A 98 2.74 23.67 23.84
CA GLU A 98 1.97 24.91 23.91
C GLU A 98 1.34 25.29 22.57
N VAL A 99 0.16 25.89 22.65
CA VAL A 99 -0.55 26.56 21.56
C VAL A 99 -0.71 28.03 21.93
N ARG A 100 -0.19 28.91 21.07
CA ARG A 100 -0.18 30.36 21.28
C ARG A 100 -0.83 31.10 20.13
N LEU A 101 -1.56 32.17 20.46
CA LEU A 101 -1.97 33.20 19.51
C LEU A 101 -0.87 34.26 19.44
N GLU A 102 -0.40 34.56 18.23
CA GLU A 102 0.62 35.55 17.89
C GLU A 102 0.15 36.40 16.70
N GLU A 103 0.88 37.47 16.39
CA GLU A 103 0.74 38.23 15.14
C GLU A 103 1.65 37.63 14.06
N ASP A 104 1.17 37.54 12.83
CA ASP A 104 2.07 37.30 11.71
C ASP A 104 2.97 38.51 11.46
N ALA A 105 4.25 38.24 11.24
CA ALA A 105 5.27 39.26 11.03
C ALA A 105 5.57 39.54 9.54
N GLY A 106 4.81 38.91 8.62
CA GLY A 106 5.11 38.90 7.19
C GLY A 106 6.07 37.77 6.79
N ARG A 107 6.30 37.66 5.48
CA ARG A 107 7.11 36.60 4.87
C ARG A 107 8.31 37.19 4.14
N LEU A 108 9.50 36.79 4.55
CA LEU A 108 10.72 37.08 3.80
C LEU A 108 10.89 36.05 2.68
N THR A 109 11.04 36.51 1.44
CA THR A 109 11.33 35.67 0.28
C THR A 109 12.62 36.15 -0.40
N ARG A 110 13.33 35.22 -1.03
CA ARG A 110 14.53 35.52 -1.80
C ARG A 110 14.34 35.01 -3.22
N SER A 111 14.40 35.90 -4.20
CA SER A 111 14.29 35.56 -5.61
C SER A 111 15.27 36.41 -6.41
N GLU A 112 15.95 35.81 -7.39
CA GLU A 112 16.90 36.49 -8.29
C GLU A 112 17.98 37.31 -7.56
N GLY A 113 18.47 36.80 -6.42
CA GLY A 113 19.49 37.48 -5.60
C GLY A 113 18.96 38.68 -4.79
N LYS A 114 17.69 39.05 -4.92
CA LYS A 114 17.02 40.10 -4.13
C LYS A 114 16.24 39.49 -2.98
N THR A 115 16.25 40.16 -1.83
CA THR A 115 15.40 39.83 -0.69
C THR A 115 14.17 40.73 -0.72
N ARG A 116 12.98 40.14 -0.65
CA ARG A 116 11.70 40.85 -0.60
C ARG A 116 10.97 40.46 0.67
N MET A 117 10.41 41.45 1.37
CA MET A 117 9.54 41.23 2.51
C MET A 117 8.09 41.42 2.05
N ASP A 118 7.27 40.40 2.23
CA ASP A 118 5.84 40.41 1.94
C ASP A 118 5.08 40.66 3.24
N TYR A 119 4.46 41.84 3.34
CA TYR A 119 3.67 42.28 4.48
C TYR A 119 2.16 42.11 4.29
N THR A 120 1.73 41.38 3.25
CA THR A 120 0.30 41.14 2.93
C THR A 120 -0.50 40.70 4.17
N TYR A 121 0.08 39.82 4.98
CA TYR A 121 -0.56 39.25 6.17
C TYR A 121 -0.01 39.80 7.49
N ALA A 122 0.82 40.85 7.47
CA ALA A 122 1.39 41.39 8.69
C ALA A 122 0.29 41.84 9.68
N GLY A 123 0.37 41.41 10.94
CA GLY A 123 -0.62 41.67 11.98
C GLY A 123 -1.83 40.74 11.99
N TYR A 124 -1.96 39.83 11.00
CA TYR A 124 -3.03 38.84 10.98
C TYR A 124 -2.85 37.83 12.13
N PRO A 125 -3.92 37.18 12.59
CA PRO A 125 -3.81 36.15 13.61
C PRO A 125 -2.97 34.96 13.12
N SER A 126 -2.01 34.55 13.93
CA SER A 126 -1.20 33.35 13.70
C SER A 126 -1.18 32.46 14.93
N VAL A 127 -1.44 31.17 14.74
CA VAL A 127 -1.32 30.17 15.80
C VAL A 127 0.05 29.55 15.74
N ARG A 128 0.83 29.67 16.82
CA ARG A 128 2.06 28.93 17.01
C ARG A 128 1.79 27.67 17.83
N ILE A 129 2.11 26.52 17.25
CA ILE A 129 2.12 25.22 17.91
C ILE A 129 3.57 24.82 18.14
N LYS A 130 3.94 24.57 19.40
CA LYS A 130 5.22 23.98 19.77
C LYS A 130 5.00 22.52 20.18
N THR A 131 5.65 21.59 19.50
CA THR A 131 5.61 20.17 19.87
C THR A 131 6.62 19.88 20.98
N GLY A 132 6.45 18.72 21.63
CA GLY A 132 7.52 18.07 22.39
C GLY A 132 8.64 17.59 21.47
N ALA A 133 9.77 17.23 22.08
CA ALA A 133 10.93 16.66 21.39
C ALA A 133 10.77 15.16 21.13
N ASP A 134 9.62 14.78 20.55
CA ASP A 134 9.19 13.39 20.39
C ASP A 134 9.61 12.80 19.03
N PHE A 135 10.00 13.64 18.07
CA PHE A 135 10.40 13.17 16.74
C PHE A 135 11.80 12.59 16.79
N GLU A 136 11.95 11.39 16.26
CA GLU A 136 13.23 10.71 16.13
C GLU A 136 13.80 10.87 14.71
N LEU A 137 12.93 11.05 13.72
CA LEU A 137 13.25 11.13 12.30
C LEU A 137 12.46 12.25 11.61
N GLY A 138 12.98 12.73 10.48
CA GLY A 138 12.33 13.73 9.65
C GLY A 138 10.99 13.27 9.05
N GLU A 139 10.84 11.97 8.79
CA GLU A 139 9.63 11.35 8.26
C GLU A 139 8.45 11.52 9.22
N GLU A 140 8.68 11.31 10.53
CA GLU A 140 7.66 11.51 11.56
C GLU A 140 7.21 12.97 11.62
N ALA A 141 8.14 13.91 11.47
CA ALA A 141 7.86 15.34 11.42
C ALA A 141 7.04 15.73 10.17
N GLU A 142 7.32 15.14 9.01
CA GLU A 142 6.53 15.33 7.79
C GLU A 142 5.11 14.76 7.94
N LEU A 143 4.96 13.56 8.51
CA LEU A 143 3.66 12.96 8.78
C LEU A 143 2.83 13.81 9.75
N PHE A 144 3.46 14.33 10.81
CA PHE A 144 2.80 15.26 11.74
C PHE A 144 2.30 16.52 11.04
N LEU A 145 3.13 17.13 10.19
CA LEU A 145 2.72 18.34 9.45
C LEU A 145 1.60 18.04 8.45
N ASN A 146 1.60 16.87 7.82
CA ASN A 146 0.52 16.42 6.95
C ASN A 146 -0.80 16.16 7.71
N GLU A 147 -0.74 15.51 8.87
CA GLU A 147 -1.93 15.34 9.73
C GLU A 147 -2.45 16.69 10.25
N LEU A 148 -1.55 17.58 10.68
CA LEU A 148 -1.92 18.93 11.09
C LEU A 148 -2.57 19.71 9.93
N ARG A 149 -2.04 19.59 8.71
CA ARG A 149 -2.62 20.16 7.48
C ARG A 149 -4.04 19.65 7.26
N ARG A 150 -4.24 18.33 7.27
CA ARG A 150 -5.56 17.70 7.10
C ARG A 150 -6.55 18.19 8.16
N LEU A 151 -6.11 18.26 9.42
CA LEU A 151 -6.94 18.72 10.53
C LEU A 151 -7.37 20.18 10.32
N ILE A 152 -6.45 21.07 9.94
CA ILE A 152 -6.76 22.49 9.67
C ILE A 152 -7.76 22.62 8.51
N GLN A 153 -7.58 21.83 7.45
CA GLN A 153 -8.50 21.81 6.30
C GLN A 153 -9.89 21.33 6.71
N TYR A 154 -9.99 20.21 7.45
CA TYR A 154 -11.26 19.64 7.91
C TYR A 154 -12.04 20.58 8.83
N LEU A 155 -11.33 21.34 9.67
CA LEU A 155 -11.92 22.34 10.56
C LEU A 155 -12.25 23.66 9.83
N GLY A 156 -11.86 23.84 8.57
CA GLY A 156 -12.10 25.06 7.80
C GLY A 156 -11.32 26.28 8.31
N ILE A 157 -10.20 26.07 9.01
CA ILE A 157 -9.47 27.12 9.75
C ILE A 157 -8.69 28.06 8.81
N SER A 158 -8.24 27.58 7.66
CA SER A 158 -7.45 28.38 6.71
C SER A 158 -8.29 29.38 5.92
N GLY A 159 -9.62 29.21 5.86
CA GLY A 159 -10.50 30.02 5.02
C GLY A 159 -10.03 30.07 3.56
N ASP A 160 -9.94 31.27 2.99
CA ASP A 160 -9.49 31.51 1.61
C ASP A 160 -7.97 31.39 1.41
N ILE A 161 -7.19 31.22 2.48
CA ILE A 161 -5.74 31.07 2.39
C ILE A 161 -5.43 29.66 1.91
N GLN A 162 -4.68 29.54 0.82
CA GLN A 162 -4.20 28.26 0.32
C GLN A 162 -3.46 27.50 1.42
N ILE A 163 -3.93 26.29 1.73
CA ILE A 163 -3.49 25.51 2.89
C ILE A 163 -1.97 25.23 2.85
N GLU A 164 -1.40 25.06 1.66
CA GLU A 164 0.04 24.86 1.43
C GLU A 164 0.88 26.06 1.87
N THR A 165 0.28 27.26 1.88
CA THR A 165 0.94 28.50 2.29
C THR A 165 0.60 28.92 3.72
N ALA A 166 -0.48 28.38 4.28
CA ALA A 166 -0.96 28.71 5.61
C ALA A 166 -0.02 28.19 6.71
N ILE A 167 0.63 27.04 6.50
CA ILE A 167 1.48 26.39 7.50
C ILE A 167 2.95 26.65 7.19
N ARG A 168 3.66 27.25 8.15
CA ARG A 168 5.11 27.42 8.12
C ARG A 168 5.72 26.71 9.31
N CYS A 169 6.89 26.11 9.14
CA CYS A 169 7.53 25.36 10.22
C CYS A 169 9.01 25.71 10.35
N ASN A 170 9.50 25.76 11.58
CA ASN A 170 10.92 25.59 11.88
C ASN A 170 11.09 24.28 12.65
N ALA A 171 12.13 23.52 12.32
CA ALA A 171 12.51 22.33 13.08
C ALA A 171 13.69 22.63 14.00
N TYR A 172 13.75 21.96 15.13
CA TYR A 172 14.86 22.04 16.08
C TYR A 172 15.37 20.63 16.31
N ALA A 173 16.62 20.39 15.96
CA ALA A 173 17.23 19.07 16.02
C ALA A 173 18.43 19.05 16.96
N ALA A 174 18.48 18.01 17.80
CA ALA A 174 19.60 17.71 18.67
C ALA A 174 19.82 16.20 18.77
N LEU A 175 21.08 15.82 19.00
CA LEU A 175 21.47 14.48 19.38
C LEU A 175 22.10 14.53 20.77
N ALA A 176 21.72 13.59 21.63
CA ALA A 176 22.31 13.42 22.96
C ALA A 176 22.69 11.96 23.17
N ARG A 177 23.70 11.67 24.01
CA ARG A 177 24.03 10.28 24.34
C ARG A 177 22.90 9.72 25.18
N TYR A 178 22.29 8.60 24.78
CA TYR A 178 21.24 7.98 25.59
C TYR A 178 21.79 7.57 26.98
N PRO A 179 21.09 7.86 28.09
CA PRO A 179 19.76 8.48 28.21
C PRO A 179 19.79 9.99 28.55
N GLU A 180 20.88 10.69 28.27
CA GLU A 180 21.06 12.12 28.53
C GLU A 180 20.12 12.98 27.69
N ILE A 181 19.78 14.16 28.22
CA ILE A 181 18.97 15.18 27.53
C ILE A 181 19.93 16.15 26.81
N PRO A 182 19.62 16.58 25.58
CA PRO A 182 20.48 17.49 24.84
C PRO A 182 20.61 18.86 25.53
N THR A 183 21.85 19.36 25.60
CA THR A 183 22.16 20.71 26.10
C THR A 183 22.17 21.78 25.00
N TYR A 184 21.88 21.40 23.76
CA TYR A 184 21.92 22.27 22.59
C TYR A 184 20.78 21.93 21.64
N TYR A 185 20.40 22.88 20.80
CA TYR A 185 19.49 22.63 19.67
C TYR A 185 19.92 23.45 18.46
N VAL A 186 19.97 22.80 17.31
CA VAL A 186 20.16 23.47 16.02
C VAL A 186 18.79 23.81 15.44
N LYS A 187 18.56 25.10 15.19
CA LYS A 187 17.32 25.59 14.59
C LYS A 187 17.44 25.59 13.07
N LEU A 188 16.67 24.74 12.41
CA LEU A 188 16.55 24.65 10.96
C LEU A 188 15.51 25.66 10.45
N ARG A 189 15.89 26.41 9.42
CA ARG A 189 15.10 27.47 8.78
C ARG A 189 15.06 27.28 7.27
N ASN A 190 14.20 28.07 6.61
CA ASN A 190 13.96 27.99 5.15
C ASN A 190 13.35 26.65 4.71
N LEU A 191 12.40 26.14 5.49
CA LEU A 191 11.71 24.87 5.23
C LEU A 191 10.38 25.18 4.50
N ASN A 192 10.47 25.36 3.17
CA ASN A 192 9.34 25.81 2.35
C ASN A 192 8.34 24.69 1.98
N SER A 193 8.64 23.43 2.31
CA SER A 193 7.74 22.29 2.12
C SER A 193 7.94 21.27 3.25
N PHE A 194 6.97 20.39 3.49
CA PHE A 194 7.09 19.35 4.52
C PHE A 194 8.17 18.32 4.15
N ASN A 195 8.35 18.01 2.87
CA ASN A 195 9.48 17.22 2.39
C ASN A 195 10.84 17.89 2.71
N PHE A 196 10.93 19.21 2.64
CA PHE A 196 12.15 19.92 3.06
C PHE A 196 12.36 19.85 4.58
N VAL A 197 11.29 19.85 5.39
CA VAL A 197 11.39 19.61 6.83
C VAL A 197 12.01 18.22 7.08
N ARG A 198 11.49 17.17 6.45
CA ARG A 198 12.05 15.81 6.53
C ARG A 198 13.54 15.80 6.18
N LYS A 199 13.87 16.25 4.97
CA LYS A 199 15.25 16.20 4.46
C LYS A 199 16.22 17.00 5.32
N ALA A 200 15.82 18.19 5.77
CA ALA A 200 16.67 19.04 6.60
C ALA A 200 16.92 18.45 7.98
N ILE A 201 15.90 17.84 8.61
CA ILE A 201 16.06 17.15 9.89
C ILE A 201 17.04 15.99 9.74
N ASN A 202 16.83 15.11 8.75
CA ASN A 202 17.68 13.94 8.56
C ASN A 202 19.14 14.33 8.25
N SER A 203 19.34 15.28 7.32
CA SER A 203 20.67 15.83 7.00
C SER A 203 21.36 16.43 8.23
N GLU A 204 20.62 17.13 9.08
CA GLU A 204 21.19 17.73 10.29
C GLU A 204 21.53 16.68 11.36
N LEU A 205 20.68 15.67 11.55
CA LEU A 205 20.94 14.58 12.48
C LEU A 205 22.20 13.81 12.05
N ASP A 206 22.33 13.47 10.76
CA ASP A 206 23.52 12.81 10.22
C ASP A 206 24.80 13.65 10.43
N ARG A 207 24.71 14.97 10.22
CA ARG A 207 25.81 15.90 10.45
C ARG A 207 26.21 15.93 11.94
N GLN A 208 25.23 16.01 12.84
CA GLN A 208 25.48 16.02 14.28
C GLN A 208 26.09 14.70 14.73
N GLU A 209 25.60 13.57 14.23
CA GLU A 209 26.15 12.25 14.53
C GLU A 209 27.61 12.17 14.12
N SER A 210 27.94 12.64 12.91
CA SER A 210 29.32 12.68 12.40
C SER A 210 30.24 13.51 13.29
N VAL A 211 29.80 14.69 13.74
CA VAL A 211 30.58 15.55 14.64
C VAL A 211 30.79 14.90 16.01
N LEU A 212 29.74 14.34 16.59
CA LEU A 212 29.76 13.76 17.94
C LEU A 212 30.51 12.42 18.00
N THR A 213 30.46 11.63 16.94
CA THR A 213 31.23 10.38 16.81
C THR A 213 32.71 10.65 16.57
N GLY A 214 33.04 11.74 15.87
CA GLY A 214 34.41 12.25 15.73
C GLY A 214 35.01 12.92 16.99
N GLY A 215 34.28 12.92 18.11
CA GLY A 215 34.73 13.52 19.38
C GLY A 215 34.58 15.05 19.46
N GLY A 216 33.92 15.67 18.49
CA GLY A 216 33.60 17.10 18.48
C GLY A 216 32.37 17.46 19.32
N THR A 217 32.07 18.76 19.37
CA THR A 217 30.89 19.29 20.06
C THR A 217 30.01 20.10 19.10
N VAL A 218 28.69 19.96 19.23
CA VAL A 218 27.74 20.76 18.46
C VAL A 218 27.28 21.97 19.28
N ALA A 219 27.34 23.16 18.68
CA ALA A 219 26.85 24.39 19.29
C ALA A 219 25.39 24.67 18.90
N SER A 220 24.66 25.39 19.76
CA SER A 220 23.34 25.92 19.40
C SER A 220 23.50 27.00 18.33
N GLU A 221 22.91 26.78 17.16
CA GLU A 221 22.93 27.75 16.06
C GLU A 221 21.64 27.70 15.26
N SER A 222 21.43 28.70 14.40
CA SER A 222 20.45 28.64 13.32
C SER A 222 21.16 28.24 12.04
N ARG A 223 20.60 27.27 11.33
CA ARG A 223 21.07 26.82 10.02
C ARG A 223 19.95 26.96 8.98
N LEU A 224 20.32 27.21 7.73
CA LEU A 224 19.40 27.30 6.60
C LEU A 224 19.44 26.00 5.81
N TRP A 225 18.28 25.51 5.36
CA TRP A 225 18.21 24.43 4.39
C TRP A 225 18.54 24.95 2.97
N ASN A 226 19.53 24.31 2.33
CA ASN A 226 19.88 24.54 0.93
C ASN A 226 19.33 23.38 0.09
N GLU A 227 18.20 23.61 -0.58
CA GLU A 227 17.50 22.60 -1.38
C GLU A 227 18.31 22.09 -2.58
N ARG A 228 19.21 22.91 -3.15
CA ARG A 228 20.00 22.54 -4.33
C ARG A 228 21.10 21.56 -3.98
N GLN A 229 21.67 21.69 -2.79
CA GLN A 229 22.76 20.86 -2.30
C GLN A 229 22.29 19.77 -1.33
N ASN A 230 21.03 19.80 -0.88
CA ASN A 230 20.47 18.94 0.17
C ASN A 230 21.30 18.94 1.46
N ILE A 231 21.76 20.11 1.89
CA ILE A 231 22.54 20.29 3.13
C ILE A 231 22.00 21.43 3.99
N THR A 232 22.36 21.43 5.27
CA THR A 232 22.16 22.57 6.16
C THR A 232 23.41 23.45 6.20
N GLU A 233 23.24 24.77 6.11
CA GLU A 233 24.33 25.76 6.14
C GLU A 233 24.25 26.62 7.40
N SER A 234 25.39 26.91 8.04
CA SER A 234 25.41 27.81 9.20
C SER A 234 24.96 29.21 8.81
N TYR A 235 24.08 29.80 9.61
CA TYR A 235 23.54 31.13 9.35
C TYR A 235 23.80 32.11 10.50
N LYS A 236 23.46 31.70 11.73
CA LYS A 236 23.61 32.57 12.90
C LYS A 236 23.84 31.76 14.17
N GLN A 237 24.92 32.02 14.89
CA GLN A 237 25.12 31.43 16.21
C GLN A 237 24.03 31.87 17.19
N ARG A 238 23.63 30.97 18.09
CA ARG A 238 22.66 31.23 19.16
C ARG A 238 23.36 31.04 20.50
N SER A 239 23.07 31.90 21.47
CA SER A 239 23.44 31.60 22.85
C SER A 239 22.70 30.35 23.34
N ARG A 240 23.33 29.57 24.23
CA ARG A 240 22.61 28.63 25.10
C ARG A 240 21.60 29.48 25.90
N GLN A 241 20.30 29.38 25.61
CA GLN A 241 19.32 30.38 26.02
C GLN A 241 19.13 30.44 27.54
N ASP A 242 19.27 31.64 28.11
CA ASP A 242 18.60 32.08 29.36
C ASP A 242 17.66 33.28 29.11
N VAL A 243 17.49 33.74 27.86
CA VAL A 243 16.56 34.83 27.54
C VAL A 243 15.18 34.23 27.27
N ARG A 244 14.23 34.49 28.18
CA ARG A 244 12.82 34.15 28.00
C ARG A 244 12.32 34.76 26.69
N ARG A 245 11.67 33.98 25.82
CA ARG A 245 11.14 34.46 24.52
C ARG A 245 9.97 35.44 24.67
N PHE A 246 9.24 35.34 25.77
CA PHE A 246 8.10 36.19 26.08
C PHE A 246 8.24 36.76 27.49
N GLU A 247 7.91 38.03 27.65
CA GLU A 247 7.85 38.71 28.94
C GLU A 247 6.42 39.16 29.24
N PRO A 248 5.92 39.00 30.48
CA PRO A 248 4.58 39.43 30.80
C PRO A 248 4.40 40.94 30.63
N VAL A 249 3.27 41.35 30.04
CA VAL A 249 2.96 42.78 29.89
C VAL A 249 2.75 43.43 31.27
N THR A 250 3.20 44.68 31.40
CA THR A 250 3.06 45.51 32.60
C THR A 250 2.32 46.81 32.25
N PRO A 251 1.19 47.15 32.89
CA PRO A 251 0.51 46.38 33.94
C PRO A 251 -0.07 45.05 33.42
N ALA A 252 -0.30 44.09 34.33
CA ALA A 252 -0.78 42.78 33.95
C ALA A 252 -2.17 42.85 33.29
N ALA A 253 -2.28 42.28 32.08
CA ALA A 253 -3.52 42.16 31.33
C ALA A 253 -3.82 40.69 31.05
N TYR A 254 -5.11 40.35 31.00
CA TYR A 254 -5.60 39.00 30.80
C TYR A 254 -6.76 39.00 29.82
N GLU A 255 -6.86 37.92 29.05
CA GLU A 255 -7.97 37.61 28.15
C GLU A 255 -8.69 36.35 28.65
N THR A 256 -10.01 36.32 28.59
CA THR A 256 -10.79 35.12 28.95
C THR A 256 -10.68 34.10 27.81
N ILE A 257 -10.38 32.85 28.14
CA ILE A 257 -10.31 31.77 27.14
C ILE A 257 -11.69 31.11 27.04
N PRO A 258 -12.32 31.06 25.86
CA PRO A 258 -13.59 30.38 25.68
C PRO A 258 -13.41 28.86 25.84
N ALA A 259 -14.49 28.17 26.20
CA ALA A 259 -14.48 26.71 26.16
C ALA A 259 -14.26 26.22 24.72
N ALA A 260 -13.55 25.09 24.55
CA ALA A 260 -13.42 24.47 23.24
C ALA A 260 -14.82 24.10 22.71
N GLY A 261 -15.15 24.62 21.52
CA GLY A 261 -16.40 24.27 20.83
C GLY A 261 -16.41 22.80 20.40
N SER A 262 -17.59 22.29 20.05
CA SER A 262 -17.71 20.96 19.44
C SER A 262 -17.11 20.96 18.03
N VAL A 263 -16.37 19.92 17.68
CA VAL A 263 -15.88 19.71 16.31
C VAL A 263 -17.08 19.55 15.37
N PRO A 264 -17.20 20.36 14.29
CA PRO A 264 -18.38 20.38 13.44
C PRO A 264 -18.44 19.21 12.43
N CYS A 265 -17.39 18.40 12.36
CA CYS A 265 -17.23 17.32 11.40
C CYS A 265 -16.53 16.11 12.03
N GLU A 266 -16.63 14.96 11.37
CA GLU A 266 -15.79 13.81 11.70
C GLU A 266 -14.34 14.09 11.26
N LEU A 267 -13.39 13.89 12.16
CA LEU A 267 -11.97 14.13 11.89
C LEU A 267 -11.40 13.07 10.93
N PRO A 268 -10.30 13.37 10.20
CA PRO A 268 -9.75 12.50 9.17
C PRO A 268 -9.47 11.07 9.66
N GLU A 269 -8.80 10.92 10.80
CA GLU A 269 -8.38 9.62 11.30
C GLU A 269 -9.53 8.72 11.80
N PRO A 270 -10.48 9.21 12.64
CA PRO A 270 -11.72 8.48 12.91
C PRO A 270 -12.47 8.09 11.64
N ARG A 271 -12.58 9.01 10.67
CA ARG A 271 -13.26 8.78 9.41
C ARG A 271 -12.61 7.65 8.62
N ARG A 272 -11.28 7.67 8.45
CA ARG A 272 -10.52 6.58 7.79
C ARG A 272 -10.79 5.22 8.43
N ARG A 273 -10.69 5.13 9.76
CA ARG A 273 -10.96 3.88 10.50
C ARG A 273 -12.38 3.41 10.26
N ARG A 274 -13.34 4.33 10.25
CA ARG A 274 -14.73 4.03 9.95
C ARG A 274 -14.92 3.52 8.52
N LEU A 275 -14.31 4.16 7.51
CA LEU A 275 -14.38 3.67 6.13
C LEU A 275 -13.78 2.26 6.00
N CYS A 276 -12.65 1.98 6.66
CA CYS A 276 -12.08 0.63 6.66
C CYS A 276 -13.00 -0.39 7.36
N ALA A 277 -13.53 -0.04 8.53
CA ALA A 277 -14.32 -0.97 9.35
C ALA A 277 -15.75 -1.20 8.82
N GLU A 278 -16.44 -0.14 8.39
CA GLU A 278 -17.84 -0.19 7.96
C GLU A 278 -17.97 -0.51 6.48
N TYR A 279 -17.03 -0.07 5.65
CA TYR A 279 -17.13 -0.17 4.19
C TYR A 279 -16.12 -1.14 3.57
N SER A 280 -15.27 -1.79 4.37
CA SER A 280 -14.22 -2.70 3.89
C SER A 280 -13.27 -2.07 2.85
N VAL A 281 -13.15 -0.75 2.88
CA VAL A 281 -12.23 0.00 2.00
C VAL A 281 -10.81 -0.20 2.51
N SER A 282 -9.86 -0.44 1.60
CA SER A 282 -8.45 -0.61 1.96
C SER A 282 -7.91 0.63 2.69
N ARG A 283 -6.86 0.46 3.51
CA ARG A 283 -6.27 1.61 4.21
C ARG A 283 -5.74 2.67 3.25
N ILE A 284 -5.14 2.25 2.14
CA ILE A 284 -4.60 3.14 1.10
C ILE A 284 -5.71 3.96 0.47
N ASP A 285 -6.82 3.32 0.09
CA ASP A 285 -7.97 4.01 -0.49
C ASP A 285 -8.62 4.95 0.54
N ALA A 286 -8.71 4.54 1.81
CA ALA A 286 -9.22 5.40 2.88
C ALA A 286 -8.31 6.61 3.12
N ASP A 287 -6.99 6.43 3.13
CA ASP A 287 -6.02 7.53 3.22
C ASP A 287 -6.18 8.50 2.05
N PHE A 288 -6.31 7.98 0.83
CA PHE A 288 -6.57 8.77 -0.36
C PHE A 288 -7.90 9.52 -0.26
N ILE A 289 -9.00 8.84 0.02
CA ILE A 289 -10.35 9.42 0.11
C ILE A 289 -10.38 10.52 1.19
N CYS A 290 -9.84 10.25 2.38
CA CYS A 290 -9.88 11.17 3.52
C CYS A 290 -8.80 12.25 3.51
N ASP A 291 -7.86 12.27 2.56
CA ASP A 291 -6.86 13.35 2.50
C ASP A 291 -7.49 14.74 2.20
N GLU A 292 -8.67 14.77 1.55
CA GLU A 292 -9.49 15.97 1.40
C GLU A 292 -10.90 15.72 1.94
N LYS A 293 -11.45 16.68 2.70
CA LYS A 293 -12.78 16.54 3.31
C LYS A 293 -13.87 16.39 2.23
N GLU A 294 -13.78 17.20 1.19
CA GLU A 294 -14.76 17.25 0.10
C GLU A 294 -14.78 15.95 -0.70
N ARG A 295 -13.62 15.31 -0.87
CA ARG A 295 -13.52 13.99 -1.51
C ARG A 295 -14.16 12.91 -0.66
N ALA A 296 -13.91 12.90 0.64
CA ALA A 296 -14.55 11.97 1.55
C ALA A 296 -16.07 12.20 1.64
N ASP A 297 -16.53 13.45 1.68
CA ASP A 297 -17.97 13.78 1.65
C ASP A 297 -18.64 13.28 0.37
N PHE A 298 -17.99 13.49 -0.79
CA PHE A 298 -18.48 13.01 -2.08
C PHE A 298 -18.57 11.48 -2.13
N PHE A 299 -17.54 10.79 -1.63
CA PHE A 299 -17.52 9.33 -1.54
C PHE A 299 -18.69 8.80 -0.71
N GLU A 300 -18.87 9.35 0.50
CA GLU A 300 -19.93 8.89 1.40
C GLU A 300 -21.33 9.26 0.91
N GLU A 301 -21.48 10.40 0.22
CA GLU A 301 -22.72 10.74 -0.48
C GLU A 301 -23.05 9.67 -1.53
N ALA A 302 -22.07 9.28 -2.36
CA ALA A 302 -22.28 8.24 -3.36
C ALA A 302 -22.64 6.88 -2.74
N VAL A 303 -21.96 6.49 -1.66
CA VAL A 303 -22.28 5.27 -0.89
C VAL A 303 -23.69 5.33 -0.32
N ARG A 304 -24.10 6.47 0.25
CA ARG A 304 -25.46 6.67 0.77
C ARG A 304 -26.53 6.56 -0.31
N LEU A 305 -26.20 6.99 -1.53
CA LEU A 305 -27.05 6.86 -2.72
C LEU A 305 -27.05 5.43 -3.30
N GLY A 306 -26.34 4.50 -2.65
CA GLY A 306 -26.36 3.07 -2.93
C GLY A 306 -25.22 2.58 -3.82
N ALA A 307 -24.12 3.34 -3.95
CA ALA A 307 -22.91 2.83 -4.57
C ALA A 307 -22.26 1.76 -3.68
N ASP A 308 -21.77 0.67 -4.27
CA ASP A 308 -20.92 -0.27 -3.54
C ASP A 308 -19.63 0.45 -3.09
N PRO A 309 -19.26 0.45 -1.80
CA PRO A 309 -18.15 1.26 -1.31
C PRO A 309 -16.78 0.88 -1.88
N VAL A 310 -16.51 -0.41 -2.06
CA VAL A 310 -15.22 -0.89 -2.54
C VAL A 310 -15.07 -0.56 -4.03
N ALA A 311 -16.11 -0.82 -4.83
CA ALA A 311 -16.14 -0.44 -6.23
C ALA A 311 -16.10 1.09 -6.42
N ALA A 312 -16.79 1.85 -5.58
CA ALA A 312 -16.76 3.31 -5.60
C ALA A 312 -15.36 3.86 -5.31
N ALA A 313 -14.65 3.31 -4.32
CA ALA A 313 -13.28 3.70 -3.99
C ALA A 313 -12.34 3.45 -5.18
N HIS A 314 -12.42 2.24 -5.77
CA HIS A 314 -11.64 1.86 -6.94
C HIS A 314 -11.90 2.79 -8.14
N ILE A 315 -13.17 2.98 -8.54
CA ILE A 315 -13.53 3.81 -9.70
C ILE A 315 -13.18 5.29 -9.44
N MET A 316 -13.32 5.76 -8.19
CA MET A 316 -12.95 7.13 -7.84
C MET A 316 -11.46 7.38 -8.03
N ASN A 317 -10.62 6.47 -7.54
CA ASN A 317 -9.17 6.56 -7.64
C ASN A 317 -8.69 6.35 -9.09
N ALA A 318 -9.13 5.27 -9.73
CA ALA A 318 -8.68 4.87 -11.07
C ALA A 318 -9.17 5.79 -12.18
N ASP A 319 -10.42 6.29 -12.11
CA ASP A 319 -11.04 7.03 -13.21
C ASP A 319 -11.42 8.46 -12.85
N LEU A 320 -12.25 8.69 -11.82
CA LEU A 320 -12.83 10.03 -11.57
C LEU A 320 -11.75 11.08 -11.29
N VAL A 321 -10.93 10.88 -10.24
CA VAL A 321 -9.93 11.89 -9.83
C VAL A 321 -8.87 12.09 -10.92
N ARG A 322 -8.50 11.01 -11.62
CA ARG A 322 -7.57 11.08 -12.76
C ARG A 322 -8.11 11.93 -13.89
N LEU A 323 -9.40 11.80 -14.22
CA LEU A 323 -10.05 12.57 -15.29
C LEU A 323 -10.23 14.05 -14.88
N LEU A 324 -10.62 14.33 -13.64
CA LEU A 324 -10.72 15.72 -13.13
C LEU A 324 -9.36 16.43 -13.16
N LYS A 325 -8.30 15.76 -12.72
CA LYS A 325 -6.92 16.30 -12.78
C LYS A 325 -6.49 16.65 -14.20
N ARG A 326 -6.84 15.84 -15.21
CA ARG A 326 -6.55 16.13 -16.63
C ARG A 326 -7.21 17.42 -17.13
N GLN A 327 -8.33 17.81 -16.54
CA GLN A 327 -9.03 19.06 -16.84
C GLN A 327 -8.72 20.19 -15.85
N ASN A 328 -7.75 20.00 -14.93
CA ASN A 328 -7.43 20.92 -13.84
C ASN A 328 -8.64 21.27 -12.94
N LEU A 329 -9.56 20.33 -12.75
CA LEU A 329 -10.71 20.47 -11.86
C LEU A 329 -10.44 19.80 -10.50
N SER A 330 -10.93 20.43 -9.43
CA SER A 330 -10.99 19.83 -8.10
C SER A 330 -12.28 19.02 -7.90
N ILE A 331 -12.35 18.21 -6.84
CA ILE A 331 -13.57 17.48 -6.51
C ILE A 331 -14.76 18.40 -6.19
N SER A 332 -14.48 19.61 -5.65
CA SER A 332 -15.49 20.64 -5.39
C SER A 332 -16.04 21.29 -6.66
N GLN A 333 -15.32 21.17 -7.78
CA GLN A 333 -15.71 21.68 -9.10
C GLN A 333 -16.15 20.54 -10.03
N ASN A 334 -16.45 19.37 -9.47
CA ASN A 334 -16.75 18.17 -10.22
C ASN A 334 -18.13 18.26 -10.91
N PRO A 335 -18.22 18.17 -12.25
CA PRO A 335 -19.50 18.14 -12.96
C PRO A 335 -20.26 16.81 -12.79
N VAL A 336 -19.57 15.75 -12.36
CA VAL A 336 -20.19 14.46 -12.04
C VAL A 336 -20.72 14.51 -10.62
N SER A 337 -22.02 14.75 -10.46
CA SER A 337 -22.65 14.72 -9.13
C SER A 337 -22.52 13.34 -8.47
N ALA A 338 -22.57 13.30 -7.13
CA ALA A 338 -22.48 12.05 -6.38
C ALA A 338 -23.59 11.06 -6.76
N ALA A 339 -24.79 11.55 -7.11
CA ALA A 339 -25.89 10.73 -7.60
C ALA A 339 -25.58 10.07 -8.95
N ARG A 340 -25.01 10.82 -9.91
CA ARG A 340 -24.61 10.26 -11.20
C ARG A 340 -23.47 9.26 -11.05
N PHE A 341 -22.51 9.56 -10.17
CA PHE A 341 -21.44 8.64 -9.84
C PHE A 341 -21.97 7.35 -9.21
N ALA A 342 -22.88 7.44 -8.24
CA ALA A 342 -23.51 6.28 -7.62
C ALA A 342 -24.27 5.42 -8.63
N SER A 343 -25.04 6.04 -9.54
CA SER A 343 -25.72 5.32 -10.63
C SER A 343 -24.72 4.55 -11.51
N ILE A 344 -23.58 5.15 -11.88
CA ILE A 344 -22.54 4.46 -12.65
C ILE A 344 -21.98 3.26 -11.88
N VAL A 345 -21.67 3.43 -10.59
CA VAL A 345 -21.15 2.33 -9.75
C VAL A 345 -22.19 1.21 -9.64
N GLN A 346 -23.47 1.54 -9.44
CA GLN A 346 -24.57 0.56 -9.41
C GLN A 346 -24.70 -0.19 -10.72
N LEU A 347 -24.60 0.49 -11.86
CA LEU A 347 -24.62 -0.15 -13.17
C LEU A 347 -23.44 -1.13 -13.34
N PHE A 348 -22.26 -0.76 -12.84
CA PHE A 348 -21.07 -1.60 -12.90
C PHE A 348 -21.20 -2.86 -12.02
N VAL A 349 -21.62 -2.67 -10.76
CA VAL A 349 -21.83 -3.76 -9.78
C VAL A 349 -22.96 -4.68 -10.22
N ALA A 350 -24.04 -4.14 -10.78
CA ALA A 350 -25.14 -4.92 -11.34
C ALA A 350 -24.77 -5.62 -12.67
N HIS A 351 -23.51 -5.51 -13.12
CA HIS A 351 -23.01 -6.04 -14.39
C HIS A 351 -23.85 -5.60 -15.60
N ARG A 352 -24.46 -4.40 -15.53
CA ARG A 352 -25.17 -3.76 -16.65
C ARG A 352 -24.21 -2.98 -17.55
N ILE A 353 -23.02 -2.66 -17.05
CA ILE A 353 -21.89 -2.11 -17.80
C ILE A 353 -20.60 -2.77 -17.32
N HIS A 354 -19.58 -2.83 -18.18
CA HIS A 354 -18.23 -3.30 -17.83
C HIS A 354 -17.27 -2.11 -17.69
N GLY A 355 -16.06 -2.34 -17.14
CA GLY A 355 -15.12 -1.26 -16.77
C GLY A 355 -14.76 -0.30 -17.93
N GLY A 356 -14.66 -0.80 -19.16
CA GLY A 356 -14.44 0.04 -20.34
C GLY A 356 -15.53 1.08 -20.59
N LEU A 357 -16.79 0.76 -20.26
CA LEU A 357 -17.92 1.68 -20.38
C LEU A 357 -18.00 2.67 -19.21
N VAL A 358 -17.57 2.28 -17.99
CA VAL A 358 -17.53 3.18 -16.82
C VAL A 358 -16.73 4.44 -17.14
N LYS A 359 -15.50 4.26 -17.65
CA LYS A 359 -14.62 5.37 -18.03
C LYS A 359 -15.24 6.26 -19.12
N GLN A 360 -15.88 5.67 -20.12
CA GLN A 360 -16.52 6.42 -21.21
C GLN A 360 -17.72 7.23 -20.71
N LEU A 361 -18.51 6.69 -19.78
CA LEU A 361 -19.64 7.39 -19.19
C LEU A 361 -19.18 8.57 -18.34
N ILE A 362 -18.18 8.39 -17.46
CA ILE A 362 -17.64 9.49 -16.64
C ILE A 362 -17.11 10.60 -17.55
N GLN A 363 -16.32 10.27 -18.58
CA GLN A 363 -15.80 11.26 -19.53
C GLN A 363 -16.93 12.01 -20.27
N ASN A 364 -17.94 11.29 -20.74
CA ASN A 364 -19.07 11.89 -21.45
C ASN A 364 -19.87 12.85 -20.55
N ILE A 365 -20.03 12.56 -19.26
CA ILE A 365 -20.66 13.48 -18.30
C ILE A 365 -19.82 14.73 -18.13
N ILE A 366 -18.51 14.58 -17.95
CA ILE A 366 -17.60 15.73 -17.81
C ILE A 366 -17.67 16.63 -19.06
N ASP A 367 -17.73 16.05 -20.26
CA ASP A 367 -17.69 16.81 -21.50
C ASP A 367 -19.05 17.40 -21.92
N THR A 368 -20.17 16.76 -21.55
CA THR A 368 -21.51 17.10 -22.10
C THR A 368 -22.57 17.42 -21.05
N ASP A 369 -22.28 17.21 -19.77
CA ASP A 369 -23.20 17.39 -18.62
C ASP A 369 -24.52 16.60 -18.71
N LYS A 370 -24.54 15.53 -19.52
CA LYS A 370 -25.73 14.67 -19.70
C LYS A 370 -25.77 13.55 -18.68
N ASP A 371 -26.98 13.07 -18.38
CA ASP A 371 -27.21 12.01 -17.40
C ASP A 371 -26.67 10.63 -17.87
N PRO A 372 -26.04 9.83 -16.98
CA PRO A 372 -25.57 8.48 -17.31
C PRO A 372 -26.69 7.54 -17.78
N GLU A 373 -27.89 7.62 -17.21
CA GLU A 373 -28.99 6.73 -17.60
C GLU A 373 -29.52 7.08 -18.99
N GLU A 374 -29.63 8.37 -19.31
CA GLU A 374 -29.97 8.81 -20.66
C GLU A 374 -28.90 8.38 -21.68
N ALA A 375 -27.62 8.38 -21.30
CA ALA A 375 -26.56 7.87 -22.15
C ALA A 375 -26.72 6.35 -22.39
N VAL A 376 -27.04 5.58 -21.35
CA VAL A 376 -27.29 4.13 -21.45
C VAL A 376 -28.49 3.81 -22.33
N GLU A 377 -29.60 4.55 -22.21
CA GLU A 377 -30.82 4.34 -22.98
C GLU A 377 -30.72 4.88 -24.42
N ARG A 378 -30.26 6.12 -24.64
CA ARG A 378 -30.24 6.75 -25.97
C ARG A 378 -29.09 6.31 -26.87
N LYS A 379 -27.92 6.01 -26.31
CA LYS A 379 -26.78 5.48 -27.06
C LYS A 379 -26.68 3.95 -27.02
N GLY A 380 -27.61 3.28 -26.31
CA GLY A 380 -27.73 1.82 -26.28
C GLY A 380 -26.59 1.13 -25.54
N PHE A 381 -26.01 1.72 -24.49
CA PHE A 381 -24.90 1.13 -23.72
C PHE A 381 -25.32 0.03 -22.72
N ALA A 382 -26.59 -0.39 -22.70
CA ALA A 382 -27.02 -1.49 -21.85
C ALA A 382 -26.33 -2.81 -22.25
N GLN A 383 -25.66 -3.44 -21.29
CA GLN A 383 -25.02 -4.73 -21.51
C GLN A 383 -26.06 -5.80 -21.85
N ILE A 384 -25.85 -6.52 -22.95
CA ILE A 384 -26.63 -7.71 -23.27
C ILE A 384 -26.04 -8.87 -22.46
N SER A 385 -26.66 -9.16 -21.33
CA SER A 385 -26.27 -10.26 -20.43
C SER A 385 -27.32 -11.38 -20.36
N SER A 386 -28.53 -11.20 -20.93
CA SER A 386 -29.55 -12.25 -20.90
C SER A 386 -29.13 -13.42 -21.78
N GLU A 387 -29.06 -14.60 -21.16
CA GLU A 387 -28.73 -15.82 -21.90
C GLU A 387 -29.78 -16.09 -22.98
N GLU A 388 -31.05 -15.74 -22.75
CA GLU A 388 -32.16 -15.91 -23.68
C GLU A 388 -32.03 -15.09 -24.97
N GLU A 389 -31.43 -13.89 -24.92
CA GLU A 389 -31.13 -13.11 -26.14
C GLU A 389 -29.86 -13.59 -26.84
N LEU A 390 -28.86 -14.03 -26.08
CA LEU A 390 -27.56 -14.46 -26.63
C LEU A 390 -27.62 -15.88 -27.21
N LEU A 391 -28.36 -16.81 -26.60
CA LEU A 391 -28.49 -18.22 -27.00
C LEU A 391 -28.95 -18.39 -28.45
N PRO A 392 -30.02 -17.72 -28.92
CA PRO A 392 -30.45 -17.81 -30.32
C PRO A 392 -29.39 -17.30 -31.28
N LEU A 393 -28.67 -16.23 -30.92
CA LEU A 393 -27.57 -15.70 -31.72
C LEU A 393 -26.40 -16.67 -31.77
N ILE A 394 -26.05 -17.27 -30.63
CA ILE A 394 -25.00 -18.27 -30.47
C ILE A 394 -25.34 -19.53 -31.27
N ARG A 395 -26.54 -20.08 -31.13
CA ARG A 395 -27.01 -21.23 -31.92
C ARG A 395 -26.99 -20.94 -33.42
N LYS A 396 -27.45 -19.75 -33.84
CA LYS A 396 -27.34 -19.34 -35.25
C LYS A 396 -25.89 -19.26 -35.72
N VAL A 397 -24.97 -18.78 -34.88
CA VAL A 397 -23.53 -18.77 -35.19
C VAL A 397 -22.98 -20.19 -35.28
N ILE A 398 -23.34 -21.09 -34.36
CA ILE A 398 -22.94 -22.50 -34.38
C ILE A 398 -23.44 -23.19 -35.66
N THR A 399 -24.72 -23.03 -36.01
CA THR A 399 -25.30 -23.63 -37.22
C THR A 399 -24.70 -23.06 -38.51
N ALA A 400 -24.37 -21.76 -38.52
CA ALA A 400 -23.74 -21.12 -39.67
C ALA A 400 -22.24 -21.45 -39.82
N ASN A 401 -21.60 -21.98 -38.78
CA ASN A 401 -20.17 -22.31 -38.75
C ASN A 401 -19.96 -23.74 -38.18
N PRO A 402 -20.47 -24.79 -38.86
CA PRO A 402 -20.48 -26.15 -38.33
C PRO A 402 -19.08 -26.76 -38.21
N ALA A 403 -18.14 -26.38 -39.09
CA ALA A 403 -16.77 -26.88 -39.04
C ALA A 403 -16.02 -26.35 -37.80
N GLU A 404 -16.25 -25.09 -37.46
CA GLU A 404 -15.70 -24.39 -36.30
C GLU A 404 -16.32 -24.94 -35.00
N ALA A 405 -17.61 -25.26 -35.01
CA ALA A 405 -18.29 -25.85 -33.87
C ALA A 405 -17.84 -27.29 -33.57
N GLU A 406 -17.62 -28.12 -34.60
CA GLU A 406 -17.07 -29.48 -34.43
C GLU A 406 -15.63 -29.45 -33.92
N LYS A 407 -14.81 -28.53 -34.43
CA LYS A 407 -13.47 -28.28 -33.87
C LYS A 407 -13.54 -27.88 -32.39
N LEU A 408 -14.48 -27.01 -32.03
CA LEU A 408 -14.70 -26.63 -30.63
C LEU A 408 -15.12 -27.82 -29.77
N ARG A 409 -16.03 -28.68 -30.25
CA ARG A 409 -16.46 -29.91 -29.53
C ARG A 409 -15.33 -30.92 -29.36
N ALA A 410 -14.42 -30.98 -30.33
CA ALA A 410 -13.23 -31.80 -30.28
C ALA A 410 -12.10 -31.22 -29.39
N GLY A 411 -12.29 -30.01 -28.84
CA GLY A 411 -11.34 -29.35 -27.93
C GLY A 411 -10.36 -28.36 -28.59
N ASP A 412 -10.53 -28.07 -29.88
CA ASP A 412 -9.81 -26.99 -30.56
C ASP A 412 -10.47 -25.65 -30.25
N MET A 413 -9.79 -24.83 -29.46
CA MET A 413 -10.34 -23.57 -28.94
C MET A 413 -10.06 -22.35 -29.82
N ALA A 414 -9.22 -22.46 -30.84
CA ALA A 414 -8.89 -21.34 -31.74
C ALA A 414 -10.14 -20.71 -32.40
N PRO A 415 -11.20 -21.48 -32.77
CA PRO A 415 -12.41 -20.89 -33.32
C PRO A 415 -13.22 -20.06 -32.31
N LEU A 416 -12.99 -20.16 -31.00
CA LEU A 416 -13.81 -19.48 -29.98
C LEU A 416 -13.75 -17.95 -30.10
N GLU A 417 -12.57 -17.37 -30.28
CA GLU A 417 -12.41 -15.91 -30.38
C GLU A 417 -13.07 -15.37 -31.65
N PHE A 418 -12.96 -16.10 -32.76
CA PHE A 418 -13.66 -15.76 -34.00
C PHE A 418 -15.18 -15.75 -33.80
N LEU A 419 -15.72 -16.81 -33.21
CA LEU A 419 -17.16 -16.93 -32.95
C LEU A 419 -17.65 -15.86 -31.94
N THR A 420 -16.83 -15.52 -30.94
CA THR A 420 -17.10 -14.45 -29.97
C THR A 420 -17.10 -13.08 -30.63
N GLY A 421 -16.12 -12.78 -31.49
CA GLY A 421 -16.02 -11.53 -32.24
C GLY A 421 -17.23 -11.29 -33.17
N LEU A 422 -17.77 -12.36 -33.77
CA LEU A 422 -19.01 -12.27 -34.56
C LEU A 422 -20.21 -11.83 -33.71
N ILE A 423 -20.31 -12.30 -32.46
CA ILE A 423 -21.34 -11.86 -31.52
C ILE A 423 -21.07 -10.43 -31.05
N MET A 424 -19.82 -10.07 -30.72
CA MET A 424 -19.46 -8.70 -30.31
C MET A 424 -19.80 -7.66 -31.38
N LYS A 425 -19.51 -7.96 -32.65
CA LYS A 425 -19.84 -7.08 -33.78
C LYS A 425 -21.36 -6.94 -33.97
N ARG A 426 -22.11 -8.05 -33.87
CA ARG A 426 -23.58 -8.04 -33.98
C ARG A 426 -24.25 -7.31 -32.81
N THR A 427 -23.59 -7.28 -31.65
CA THR A 427 -24.07 -6.61 -30.45
C THR A 427 -23.47 -5.22 -30.26
N ALA A 428 -22.64 -4.71 -31.18
CA ALA A 428 -21.96 -3.41 -31.07
C ALA A 428 -21.16 -3.23 -29.76
N GLY A 429 -20.51 -4.30 -29.29
CA GLY A 429 -19.73 -4.30 -28.04
C GLY A 429 -20.58 -4.30 -26.76
N ARG A 430 -21.90 -4.50 -26.88
CA ARG A 430 -22.82 -4.51 -25.73
C ARG A 430 -22.84 -5.84 -24.99
N ALA A 431 -22.54 -6.96 -25.62
CA ALA A 431 -22.50 -8.24 -24.92
C ALA A 431 -21.22 -8.37 -24.10
N SER A 432 -21.29 -9.04 -22.94
CA SER A 432 -20.08 -9.39 -22.19
C SER A 432 -19.29 -10.45 -22.95
N PRO A 433 -18.00 -10.20 -23.25
CA PRO A 433 -17.15 -11.22 -23.89
C PRO A 433 -17.10 -12.52 -23.09
N GLN A 434 -17.04 -12.43 -21.76
CA GLN A 434 -16.99 -13.59 -20.86
C GLN A 434 -18.27 -14.43 -20.94
N THR A 435 -19.45 -13.80 -20.89
CA THR A 435 -20.75 -14.50 -20.98
C THR A 435 -20.94 -15.18 -22.33
N VAL A 436 -20.54 -14.53 -23.42
CA VAL A 436 -20.63 -15.13 -24.76
C VAL A 436 -19.74 -16.37 -24.88
N LYS A 437 -18.49 -16.29 -24.40
CA LYS A 437 -17.57 -17.44 -24.38
C LYS A 437 -18.14 -18.60 -23.57
N TYR A 438 -18.69 -18.33 -22.39
CA TYR A 438 -19.35 -19.32 -21.54
C TYR A 438 -20.52 -20.03 -22.24
N LEU A 439 -21.42 -19.26 -22.87
CA LEU A 439 -22.61 -19.83 -23.52
C LEU A 439 -22.29 -20.72 -24.73
N PHE A 440 -21.28 -20.37 -25.54
CA PHE A 440 -20.80 -21.27 -26.61
C PHE A 440 -20.34 -22.62 -26.05
N LYS A 441 -19.66 -22.62 -24.90
CA LYS A 441 -19.10 -23.82 -24.28
C LYS A 441 -20.16 -24.70 -23.67
N ARG A 442 -21.14 -24.08 -23.02
CA ARG A 442 -22.30 -24.77 -22.45
C ARG A 442 -23.14 -25.45 -23.53
N GLU A 443 -23.50 -24.73 -24.60
CA GLU A 443 -24.31 -25.27 -25.69
C GLU A 443 -23.61 -26.41 -26.45
N LEU A 444 -22.27 -26.49 -26.35
CA LEU A 444 -21.48 -27.55 -26.95
C LEU A 444 -21.06 -28.63 -25.94
N HIS A 445 -21.53 -28.56 -24.68
CA HIS A 445 -21.24 -29.48 -23.58
C HIS A 445 -19.74 -29.76 -23.40
N ILE A 446 -18.94 -28.70 -23.44
CA ILE A 446 -17.49 -28.82 -23.33
C ILE A 446 -17.11 -28.73 -21.84
N SER A 447 -16.81 -29.86 -21.23
CA SER A 447 -16.20 -29.95 -19.89
C SER A 447 -14.81 -30.57 -20.03
N ILE A 448 -13.77 -29.77 -19.80
CA ILE A 448 -12.38 -30.17 -19.99
C ILE A 448 -11.61 -29.89 -18.70
N VAL A 449 -10.88 -30.90 -18.23
CA VAL A 449 -9.80 -30.70 -17.26
C VAL A 449 -8.53 -30.42 -18.05
N TYR A 450 -7.96 -29.23 -17.85
CA TYR A 450 -6.68 -28.88 -18.45
C TYR A 450 -5.56 -29.47 -17.61
N VAL A 451 -4.63 -30.19 -18.23
CA VAL A 451 -3.43 -30.70 -17.56
C VAL A 451 -2.23 -29.94 -18.10
N LEU A 452 -1.71 -29.02 -17.30
CA LEU A 452 -0.56 -28.22 -17.64
C LEU A 452 0.71 -28.98 -17.26
N SER A 453 1.54 -29.31 -18.25
CA SER A 453 2.84 -29.93 -18.02
C SER A 453 3.89 -28.84 -17.82
N ALA A 454 4.31 -28.62 -16.57
CA ALA A 454 5.44 -27.77 -16.24
C ALA A 454 6.77 -28.54 -16.25
N GLY A 455 6.73 -29.87 -16.12
CA GLY A 455 7.88 -30.77 -16.14
C GLY A 455 7.95 -31.66 -14.90
N GLY A 456 9.18 -32.00 -14.47
CA GLY A 456 9.44 -32.86 -13.32
C GLY A 456 9.34 -34.37 -13.60
N ALA A 457 9.64 -35.18 -12.58
CA ALA A 457 9.69 -36.64 -12.72
C ALA A 457 8.34 -37.25 -13.15
N ILE A 458 7.22 -36.60 -12.80
CA ILE A 458 5.86 -37.08 -13.10
C ILE A 458 5.54 -37.16 -14.60
N SER A 459 6.22 -36.37 -15.44
CA SER A 459 6.09 -36.38 -16.91
C SER A 459 7.37 -36.83 -17.62
N ALA A 460 8.41 -37.23 -16.87
CA ALA A 460 9.69 -37.61 -17.43
C ALA A 460 9.74 -39.07 -17.89
N ARG A 461 10.63 -39.35 -18.84
CA ARG A 461 10.91 -40.69 -19.35
C ARG A 461 12.42 -40.96 -19.36
N ARG A 462 12.80 -42.22 -19.16
CA ARG A 462 14.20 -42.66 -19.27
C ARG A 462 14.51 -42.99 -20.72
N ARG A 463 15.51 -42.32 -21.29
CA ARG A 463 16.00 -42.60 -22.64
C ARG A 463 16.85 -43.87 -22.67
N PRO A 464 17.01 -44.50 -23.85
CA PRO A 464 17.83 -45.71 -24.01
C PRO A 464 19.31 -45.54 -23.59
N ASP A 465 19.82 -44.30 -23.61
CA ASP A 465 21.18 -43.95 -23.15
C ASP A 465 21.28 -43.77 -21.63
N GLY A 466 20.18 -43.97 -20.90
CA GLY A 466 20.10 -43.83 -19.45
C GLY A 466 19.81 -42.41 -18.95
N SER A 467 19.80 -41.40 -19.84
CA SER A 467 19.44 -40.03 -19.47
C SER A 467 17.93 -39.90 -19.20
N ILE A 468 17.56 -38.97 -18.31
CA ILE A 468 16.15 -38.66 -18.03
C ILE A 468 15.82 -37.37 -18.76
N SER A 469 14.75 -37.37 -19.55
CA SER A 469 14.21 -36.14 -20.12
C SER A 469 12.79 -35.91 -19.63
N ALA A 470 12.49 -34.66 -19.26
CA ALA A 470 11.11 -34.19 -19.14
C ALA A 470 10.48 -34.26 -20.55
N GLU A 471 9.89 -35.40 -20.89
CA GLU A 471 9.23 -35.58 -22.19
C GLU A 471 7.89 -34.87 -22.20
N ASP A 472 7.47 -34.54 -23.42
CA ASP A 472 6.26 -33.79 -23.74
C ASP A 472 5.01 -34.47 -23.15
N GLY A 473 3.88 -33.76 -23.15
CA GLY A 473 2.61 -34.16 -22.53
C GLY A 473 2.04 -35.53 -22.93
N GLN A 474 2.69 -36.28 -23.83
CA GLN A 474 2.36 -37.66 -24.18
C GLN A 474 2.40 -38.62 -22.99
N VAL A 475 3.41 -38.55 -22.10
CA VAL A 475 3.46 -39.41 -20.90
C VAL A 475 2.23 -39.17 -20.01
N LEU A 476 1.86 -37.90 -19.82
CA LEU A 476 0.67 -37.53 -19.08
C LEU A 476 -0.60 -38.03 -19.79
N ARG A 477 -0.71 -37.88 -21.13
CA ARG A 477 -1.86 -38.42 -21.89
C ARG A 477 -2.01 -39.93 -21.71
N GLU A 478 -0.91 -40.68 -21.75
CA GLU A 478 -0.89 -42.14 -21.53
C GLU A 478 -1.36 -42.51 -20.12
N LEU A 479 -0.87 -41.81 -19.10
CA LEU A 479 -1.28 -42.00 -17.70
C LEU A 479 -2.76 -41.67 -17.50
N PHE A 480 -3.24 -40.54 -18.04
CA PHE A 480 -4.63 -40.11 -17.89
C PHE A 480 -5.61 -41.04 -18.60
N ALA A 481 -5.27 -41.55 -19.79
CA ALA A 481 -6.09 -42.53 -20.51
C ALA A 481 -6.33 -43.81 -19.70
N GLN A 482 -5.43 -44.15 -18.77
CA GLN A 482 -5.55 -45.32 -17.90
C GLN A 482 -6.25 -45.01 -16.56
N SER A 483 -6.44 -43.73 -16.21
CA SER A 483 -6.73 -43.29 -14.85
C SER A 483 -8.18 -42.85 -14.63
N VAL A 484 -8.76 -42.10 -15.58
CA VAL A 484 -10.08 -41.45 -15.40
C VAL A 484 -10.90 -41.52 -16.70
N PRO A 485 -11.57 -42.65 -17.00
CA PRO A 485 -12.23 -42.86 -18.30
C PRO A 485 -13.39 -41.88 -18.57
N ASP A 486 -14.00 -41.31 -17.53
CA ASP A 486 -15.17 -40.43 -17.64
C ASP A 486 -14.83 -38.93 -17.66
N VAL A 487 -13.56 -38.55 -17.53
CA VAL A 487 -13.13 -37.14 -17.52
C VAL A 487 -12.34 -36.81 -18.79
N ARG A 488 -12.81 -35.83 -19.55
CA ARG A 488 -12.07 -35.33 -20.72
C ARG A 488 -10.90 -34.47 -20.28
N VAL A 489 -9.70 -34.87 -20.69
CA VAL A 489 -8.44 -34.22 -20.33
C VAL A 489 -7.77 -33.65 -21.55
N GLN A 490 -7.32 -32.39 -21.48
CA GLN A 490 -6.48 -31.77 -22.48
C GLN A 490 -5.11 -31.44 -21.89
N VAL A 491 -4.08 -32.15 -22.33
CA VAL A 491 -2.70 -31.89 -21.89
C VAL A 491 -2.08 -30.76 -22.70
N VAL A 492 -1.67 -29.70 -22.00
CA VAL A 492 -1.01 -28.52 -22.55
C VAL A 492 0.42 -28.44 -22.02
N PRO A 493 1.45 -28.53 -22.87
CA PRO A 493 2.83 -28.32 -22.45
C PRO A 493 3.10 -26.83 -22.23
N VAL A 494 3.51 -26.47 -21.01
CA VAL A 494 3.82 -25.09 -20.61
C VAL A 494 5.32 -24.90 -20.44
N GLY A 495 6.01 -25.94 -19.95
CA GLY A 495 7.45 -25.97 -19.74
C GLY A 495 8.00 -27.38 -19.90
N ARG A 496 9.31 -27.47 -20.11
CA ARG A 496 10.08 -28.73 -20.18
C ARG A 496 11.30 -28.66 -19.27
N LEU A 497 11.15 -28.00 -18.12
CA LEU A 497 12.22 -27.81 -17.14
C LEU A 497 12.04 -28.81 -16.01
N PHE A 498 13.14 -29.32 -15.48
CA PHE A 498 13.07 -29.94 -14.16
C PHE A 498 12.87 -28.84 -13.10
N SER A 499 12.18 -29.15 -11.99
CA SER A 499 11.94 -28.15 -10.93
C SER A 499 13.23 -27.55 -10.38
N GLU A 500 14.34 -28.32 -10.42
CA GLU A 500 15.68 -27.88 -10.03
C GLU A 500 16.34 -26.87 -11.00
N GLU A 501 15.82 -26.74 -12.21
CA GLU A 501 16.29 -25.82 -13.25
C GLU A 501 15.37 -24.60 -13.42
N MET A 502 14.24 -24.53 -12.70
CA MET A 502 13.28 -23.44 -12.83
C MET A 502 13.80 -22.14 -12.20
N GLU A 503 13.72 -21.05 -12.97
CA GLU A 503 13.93 -19.69 -12.48
C GLU A 503 12.58 -18.99 -12.19
N PRO A 504 12.56 -17.90 -11.40
CA PRO A 504 11.33 -17.15 -11.12
C PRO A 504 10.59 -16.68 -12.38
N ALA A 505 11.32 -16.37 -13.46
CA ALA A 505 10.75 -15.97 -14.75
C ALA A 505 9.91 -17.08 -15.41
N ASP A 506 10.18 -18.35 -15.08
CA ASP A 506 9.49 -19.51 -15.66
C ASP A 506 8.09 -19.72 -15.06
N PHE A 507 7.74 -19.01 -13.99
CA PHE A 507 6.36 -18.97 -13.51
C PHE A 507 5.42 -18.20 -14.43
N ALA A 508 5.92 -17.21 -15.19
CA ALA A 508 5.08 -16.36 -16.02
C ALA A 508 4.30 -17.11 -17.12
N PRO A 509 4.91 -18.03 -17.90
CA PRO A 509 4.17 -18.88 -18.83
C PRO A 509 3.08 -19.71 -18.15
N LEU A 510 3.37 -20.25 -16.96
CA LEU A 510 2.40 -21.04 -16.20
C LEU A 510 1.23 -20.19 -15.71
N ILE A 511 1.50 -19.02 -15.13
CA ILE A 511 0.48 -18.08 -14.67
C ILE A 511 -0.41 -17.62 -15.83
N ALA A 512 0.21 -17.24 -16.96
CA ALA A 512 -0.53 -16.80 -18.14
C ALA A 512 -1.42 -17.91 -18.71
N GLU A 513 -0.90 -19.13 -18.79
CA GLU A 513 -1.65 -20.27 -19.29
C GLU A 513 -2.84 -20.59 -18.38
N ILE A 514 -2.64 -20.61 -17.06
CA ILE A 514 -3.75 -20.81 -16.09
C ILE A 514 -4.80 -19.71 -16.27
N ALA A 515 -4.38 -18.44 -16.31
CA ALA A 515 -5.28 -17.31 -16.51
C ALA A 515 -6.04 -17.41 -17.83
N GLU A 516 -5.38 -17.80 -18.93
CA GLU A 516 -6.01 -18.01 -20.23
C GLU A 516 -7.09 -19.11 -20.17
N ARG A 517 -6.79 -20.25 -19.52
CA ARG A 517 -7.76 -21.36 -19.43
C ARG A 517 -8.94 -21.03 -18.53
N ILE A 518 -8.73 -20.25 -17.46
CA ILE A 518 -9.80 -19.71 -16.61
C ILE A 518 -10.64 -18.71 -17.42
N ALA A 519 -10.01 -17.70 -18.03
CA ALA A 519 -10.67 -16.64 -18.79
C ALA A 519 -11.41 -17.18 -20.02
N ALA A 520 -10.92 -18.27 -20.61
CA ALA A 520 -11.65 -18.97 -21.64
C ALA A 520 -13.02 -19.41 -21.08
N GLY A 521 -13.10 -19.97 -19.87
CA GLY A 521 -14.35 -20.42 -19.25
C GLY A 521 -14.84 -21.81 -19.71
N ILE A 522 -13.89 -22.65 -20.16
CA ILE A 522 -14.11 -24.08 -20.56
C ILE A 522 -13.63 -25.05 -19.49
N ALA A 523 -12.71 -24.60 -18.63
CA ALA A 523 -12.10 -25.45 -17.63
C ALA A 523 -13.15 -25.84 -16.60
N THR A 524 -13.30 -27.13 -16.30
CA THR A 524 -13.96 -27.57 -15.07
C THR A 524 -12.98 -27.65 -13.91
N GLY A 525 -11.70 -27.74 -14.23
CA GLY A 525 -10.58 -27.66 -13.30
C GLY A 525 -9.26 -27.67 -14.07
N ILE A 526 -8.19 -27.27 -13.41
CA ILE A 526 -6.84 -27.20 -13.99
C ILE A 526 -5.93 -28.03 -13.10
N VAL A 527 -5.22 -28.99 -13.68
CA VAL A 527 -4.20 -29.80 -13.00
C VAL A 527 -2.83 -29.37 -13.49
N VAL A 528 -1.92 -29.04 -12.58
CA VAL A 528 -0.53 -28.68 -12.91
C VAL A 528 0.38 -29.84 -12.52
N ALA A 529 0.93 -30.53 -13.52
CA ALA A 529 1.95 -31.54 -13.35
C ALA A 529 3.31 -30.87 -13.20
N HIS A 530 3.89 -30.95 -12.00
CA HIS A 530 5.05 -30.19 -11.58
C HIS A 530 6.14 -31.08 -10.95
N GLY A 531 7.36 -30.55 -10.84
CA GLY A 531 8.43 -31.17 -10.07
C GLY A 531 8.34 -30.86 -8.58
N LYS A 532 8.97 -31.67 -7.73
CA LYS A 532 8.81 -31.55 -6.27
C LYS A 532 9.59 -30.38 -5.64
N ASP A 533 10.73 -30.01 -6.21
CA ASP A 533 11.71 -29.19 -5.48
C ASP A 533 11.24 -27.74 -5.27
N THR A 534 10.58 -27.17 -6.28
CA THR A 534 10.02 -25.81 -6.24
C THR A 534 8.50 -25.79 -6.04
N LEU A 535 7.87 -26.96 -5.87
CA LEU A 535 6.42 -27.08 -5.68
C LEU A 535 5.86 -26.18 -4.56
N PRO A 536 6.50 -26.03 -3.38
CA PRO A 536 6.00 -25.13 -2.34
C PRO A 536 5.91 -23.67 -2.77
N TYR A 537 6.89 -23.18 -3.54
CA TYR A 537 6.89 -21.81 -4.06
C TYR A 537 5.80 -21.63 -5.12
N THR A 538 5.69 -22.57 -6.06
CA THR A 538 4.68 -22.52 -7.13
C THR A 538 3.27 -22.61 -6.57
N ALA A 539 3.03 -23.53 -5.63
CA ALA A 539 1.72 -23.71 -5.02
C ALA A 539 1.26 -22.45 -4.28
N ALA A 540 2.13 -21.86 -3.44
CA ALA A 540 1.83 -20.63 -2.74
C ALA A 540 1.62 -19.45 -3.70
N LEU A 541 2.43 -19.33 -4.77
CA LEU A 541 2.29 -18.27 -5.76
C LEU A 541 0.94 -18.36 -6.48
N LEU A 542 0.55 -19.56 -6.91
CA LEU A 542 -0.75 -19.77 -7.54
C LEU A 542 -1.91 -19.54 -6.56
N PHE A 543 -1.74 -19.87 -5.28
CA PHE A 543 -2.73 -19.50 -4.26
C PHE A 543 -2.93 -17.98 -4.21
N TRP A 544 -1.86 -17.19 -4.12
CA TRP A 544 -1.99 -15.73 -4.04
C TRP A 544 -2.67 -15.09 -5.25
N LEU A 545 -2.60 -15.73 -6.42
CA LEU A 545 -3.15 -15.22 -7.68
C LEU A 545 -4.52 -15.80 -8.05
N PHE A 546 -4.85 -17.03 -7.60
CA PHE A 546 -6.00 -17.79 -8.09
C PHE A 546 -6.85 -18.43 -6.97
N SER A 547 -6.67 -18.06 -5.70
CA SER A 547 -7.44 -18.64 -4.58
C SER A 547 -8.95 -18.36 -4.62
N ASP A 548 -9.39 -17.37 -5.39
CA ASP A 548 -10.79 -17.01 -5.64
C ASP A 548 -11.29 -17.40 -7.04
N ALA A 549 -10.46 -18.09 -7.83
CA ALA A 549 -10.80 -18.48 -9.19
C ALA A 549 -12.06 -19.35 -9.23
N ALA A 550 -12.88 -19.17 -10.28
CA ALA A 550 -14.14 -19.89 -10.47
C ALA A 550 -13.98 -21.38 -10.83
N VAL A 551 -12.75 -21.88 -10.91
CA VAL A 551 -12.39 -23.28 -11.18
C VAL A 551 -11.21 -23.66 -10.29
N PRO A 552 -11.13 -24.91 -9.80
CA PRO A 552 -10.02 -25.32 -8.95
C PRO A 552 -8.71 -25.47 -9.74
N VAL A 553 -7.60 -25.07 -9.12
CA VAL A 553 -6.23 -25.30 -9.62
C VAL A 553 -5.55 -26.31 -8.71
N VAL A 554 -5.15 -27.47 -9.25
CA VAL A 554 -4.63 -28.60 -8.48
C VAL A 554 -3.22 -28.93 -8.94
N LEU A 555 -2.22 -28.69 -8.10
CA LEU A 555 -0.84 -29.06 -8.39
C LEU A 555 -0.57 -30.50 -7.94
N THR A 556 0.28 -31.21 -8.68
CA THR A 556 0.68 -32.58 -8.34
C THR A 556 2.10 -32.86 -8.81
N ALA A 557 2.78 -33.78 -8.12
CA ALA A 557 4.15 -34.20 -8.41
C ALA A 557 4.31 -35.70 -8.14
N SER A 558 5.46 -36.26 -8.54
CA SER A 558 5.85 -37.64 -8.25
C SER A 558 7.30 -37.69 -7.81
N ALA A 559 7.61 -38.53 -6.80
CA ALA A 559 9.00 -38.76 -6.38
C ALA A 559 9.79 -39.66 -7.34
N ALA A 560 9.09 -40.50 -8.12
CA ALA A 560 9.66 -41.46 -9.05
C ALA A 560 9.12 -41.28 -10.47
N LEU A 561 9.85 -41.83 -11.45
CA LEU A 561 9.40 -41.86 -12.84
C LEU A 561 8.16 -42.75 -12.98
N PRO A 562 7.25 -42.45 -13.92
CA PRO A 562 6.07 -43.28 -14.20
C PRO A 562 6.40 -44.74 -14.54
N GLU A 563 7.59 -45.01 -15.08
CA GLU A 563 8.07 -46.35 -15.42
C GLU A 563 8.53 -47.14 -14.18
N ASP A 564 8.94 -46.43 -13.11
CA ASP A 564 9.54 -47.00 -11.90
C ASP A 564 8.52 -47.17 -10.76
N SER A 565 7.40 -46.43 -10.78
CA SER A 565 6.41 -46.41 -9.70
C SER A 565 5.01 -46.00 -10.15
N ASP A 566 4.00 -46.55 -9.50
CA ASP A 566 2.59 -46.20 -9.71
C ASP A 566 2.14 -44.91 -8.98
N GLU A 567 3.07 -44.23 -8.30
CA GLU A 567 2.80 -42.98 -7.60
C GLU A 567 2.33 -41.86 -8.55
N ALA A 568 2.98 -41.69 -9.70
CA ALA A 568 2.60 -40.68 -10.69
C ALA A 568 1.14 -40.84 -11.14
N ARG A 569 0.73 -42.07 -11.44
CA ARG A 569 -0.66 -42.38 -11.81
C ARG A 569 -1.62 -42.06 -10.66
N ARG A 570 -1.36 -42.56 -9.45
CA ARG A 570 -2.23 -42.33 -8.29
C ARG A 570 -2.39 -40.85 -7.95
N ASN A 571 -1.31 -40.07 -7.98
CA ASN A 571 -1.37 -38.63 -7.71
C ASN A 571 -2.09 -37.87 -8.84
N LEU A 572 -1.92 -38.26 -10.12
CA LEU A 572 -2.67 -37.67 -11.23
C LEU A 572 -4.17 -37.98 -11.15
N THR A 573 -4.55 -39.23 -10.83
CA THR A 573 -5.96 -39.61 -10.65
C THR A 573 -6.62 -38.76 -9.56
N LEU A 574 -6.01 -38.70 -8.38
CA LEU A 574 -6.56 -37.93 -7.26
C LEU A 574 -6.58 -36.42 -7.55
N ALA A 575 -5.60 -35.90 -8.30
CA ALA A 575 -5.59 -34.50 -8.73
C ALA A 575 -6.75 -34.19 -9.68
N ALA A 576 -7.04 -35.08 -10.63
CA ALA A 576 -8.15 -34.95 -11.57
C ALA A 576 -9.51 -35.04 -10.87
N GLU A 577 -9.67 -36.01 -9.97
CA GLU A 577 -10.89 -36.16 -9.16
C GLU A 577 -11.12 -34.92 -8.29
N THR A 578 -10.05 -34.37 -7.70
CA THR A 578 -10.12 -33.12 -6.93
C THR A 578 -10.50 -31.94 -7.84
N ALA A 579 -9.91 -31.84 -9.03
CA ALA A 579 -10.22 -30.79 -10.00
C ALA A 579 -11.66 -30.84 -10.52
N VAL A 580 -12.32 -32.00 -10.48
CA VAL A 580 -13.75 -32.15 -10.87
C VAL A 580 -14.68 -31.98 -9.67
N ARG A 581 -14.27 -32.42 -8.49
CA ARG A 581 -15.09 -32.38 -7.27
C ARG A 581 -15.18 -30.98 -6.68
N GLU A 582 -14.06 -30.27 -6.61
CA GLU A 582 -13.98 -28.95 -6.01
C GLU A 582 -14.47 -27.87 -6.98
N LYS A 583 -14.97 -26.75 -6.44
CA LYS A 583 -15.55 -25.66 -7.25
C LYS A 583 -14.58 -24.50 -7.48
N SER A 584 -13.66 -24.27 -6.55
CA SER A 584 -12.72 -23.15 -6.57
C SER A 584 -11.55 -23.44 -5.62
N GLY A 585 -10.50 -22.63 -5.70
CA GLY A 585 -9.35 -22.71 -4.81
C GLY A 585 -8.14 -23.41 -5.42
N VAL A 586 -7.05 -23.40 -4.67
CA VAL A 586 -5.77 -23.98 -5.07
C VAL A 586 -5.44 -25.13 -4.12
N TYR A 587 -5.02 -26.27 -4.68
CA TYR A 587 -4.80 -27.52 -3.97
C TYR A 587 -3.49 -28.15 -4.37
N VAL A 588 -2.86 -28.89 -3.47
CA VAL A 588 -1.70 -29.73 -3.79
C VAL A 588 -2.02 -31.19 -3.50
N VAL A 589 -1.86 -32.06 -4.49
CA VAL A 589 -2.07 -33.50 -4.35
C VAL A 589 -0.73 -34.21 -4.40
N PHE A 590 -0.39 -34.91 -3.32
CA PHE A 590 0.84 -35.70 -3.24
C PHE A 590 0.72 -36.80 -2.19
N GLY A 591 1.26 -37.98 -2.48
CA GLY A 591 1.32 -39.10 -1.53
C GLY A 591 -0.07 -39.55 -1.04
N GLY A 592 -1.09 -39.45 -1.89
CA GLY A 592 -2.49 -39.77 -1.54
C GLY A 592 -3.16 -38.77 -0.59
N LYS A 593 -2.56 -37.59 -0.36
CA LYS A 593 -3.11 -36.51 0.47
C LYS A 593 -3.47 -35.30 -0.39
N VAL A 594 -4.48 -34.55 0.05
CA VAL A 594 -4.79 -33.21 -0.45
C VAL A 594 -4.27 -32.21 0.60
N LEU A 595 -3.27 -31.43 0.21
CA LEU A 595 -2.51 -30.52 1.06
C LEU A 595 -2.81 -29.07 0.65
N SER A 596 -2.80 -28.17 1.63
CA SER A 596 -2.95 -26.73 1.36
C SER A 596 -1.74 -26.21 0.57
N PRO A 597 -1.93 -25.30 -0.37
CA PRO A 597 -0.83 -24.64 -1.08
C PRO A 597 -0.05 -23.68 -0.18
N LEU A 598 -0.69 -23.13 0.86
CA LEU A 598 -0.03 -22.24 1.82
C LEU A 598 0.70 -23.04 2.89
N ASN A 599 1.83 -22.50 3.32
CA ASN A 599 2.72 -23.07 4.32
C ASN A 599 3.13 -24.53 4.05
N LEU A 600 3.12 -24.92 2.77
CA LEU A 600 3.65 -26.20 2.34
C LEU A 600 5.18 -26.19 2.48
N LYS A 601 5.77 -27.27 2.98
CA LYS A 601 7.23 -27.43 3.06
C LYS A 601 7.64 -28.86 2.68
N PHE A 602 8.77 -28.97 1.99
CA PHE A 602 9.39 -30.25 1.67
C PHE A 602 10.28 -30.71 2.84
N VAL A 603 9.94 -31.84 3.47
CA VAL A 603 10.57 -32.27 4.75
C VAL A 603 11.63 -33.34 4.56
N ARG A 604 11.56 -34.15 3.50
CA ARG A 604 12.55 -35.21 3.19
C ARG A 604 12.30 -35.83 1.79
N PRO A 605 13.29 -36.53 1.20
CA PRO A 605 13.12 -37.32 -0.04
C PRO A 605 12.21 -38.57 0.07
N ALA A 606 11.43 -38.73 1.14
CA ALA A 606 10.65 -39.93 1.42
C ALA A 606 9.20 -39.84 0.87
N PRO A 607 8.41 -40.95 0.83
CA PRO A 607 7.06 -40.97 0.26
C PRO A 607 6.05 -39.98 0.88
N ASP A 608 6.25 -39.57 2.14
CA ASP A 608 5.45 -38.55 2.85
C ASP A 608 6.07 -37.13 2.75
N GLY A 609 6.75 -36.83 1.64
CA GLY A 609 7.73 -35.73 1.54
C GLY A 609 7.23 -34.30 1.79
N PHE A 610 5.92 -34.04 1.79
CA PHE A 610 5.34 -32.71 2.01
C PHE A 610 4.36 -32.67 3.19
N VAL A 611 4.33 -31.52 3.85
CA VAL A 611 3.39 -31.23 4.94
C VAL A 611 3.04 -29.73 4.95
N ASN A 612 1.89 -29.40 5.52
CA ASN A 612 1.52 -28.02 5.84
C ASN A 612 2.02 -27.68 7.25
N TRP A 613 3.05 -26.83 7.34
CA TRP A 613 3.57 -26.32 8.60
C TRP A 613 2.74 -25.13 9.09
N ASN A 614 2.72 -24.86 10.39
CA ASN A 614 2.15 -23.63 10.99
C ASN A 614 0.66 -23.34 10.74
N LEU A 615 -0.07 -24.17 10.01
CA LEU A 615 -1.51 -24.04 9.81
C LEU A 615 -2.25 -25.05 10.67
N LYS A 616 -3.18 -24.56 11.51
CA LYS A 616 -4.08 -25.43 12.28
C LYS A 616 -5.09 -26.12 11.36
N GLU A 617 -5.57 -25.41 10.35
CA GLU A 617 -6.52 -25.89 9.34
C GLU A 617 -5.98 -25.58 7.93
N PRO A 618 -6.09 -26.51 6.97
CA PRO A 618 -5.68 -26.28 5.59
C PRO A 618 -6.48 -25.14 4.93
N VAL A 619 -5.77 -24.21 4.27
CA VAL A 619 -6.37 -23.08 3.54
C VAL A 619 -6.29 -23.35 2.04
N PHE A 620 -7.42 -23.49 1.36
CA PHE A 620 -7.48 -23.78 -0.08
C PHE A 620 -8.07 -22.64 -0.91
N THR A 621 -8.94 -21.85 -0.30
CA THR A 621 -9.58 -20.68 -0.91
C THR A 621 -9.21 -19.42 -0.14
N GLY A 622 -9.38 -18.28 -0.77
CA GLY A 622 -9.11 -16.98 -0.15
C GLY A 622 -9.52 -15.84 -1.06
N SER A 623 -10.12 -14.80 -0.49
CA SER A 623 -10.48 -13.57 -1.19
C SER A 623 -9.60 -12.43 -0.65
N GLY A 624 -8.35 -12.41 -1.09
CA GLY A 624 -7.38 -11.36 -0.76
C GLY A 624 -7.26 -10.32 -1.87
N PRO A 625 -6.75 -9.10 -1.58
CA PRO A 625 -6.59 -8.03 -2.57
C PRO A 625 -5.81 -8.47 -3.81
N LEU A 626 -4.81 -9.35 -3.66
CA LEU A 626 -4.02 -9.88 -4.77
C LEU A 626 -4.86 -10.72 -5.74
N ALA A 627 -5.60 -11.71 -5.22
CA ALA A 627 -6.43 -12.58 -6.05
C ALA A 627 -7.51 -11.77 -6.79
N VAL A 628 -8.16 -10.84 -6.08
CA VAL A 628 -9.17 -9.93 -6.65
C VAL A 628 -8.57 -9.03 -7.73
N GLN A 629 -7.44 -8.38 -7.47
CA GLN A 629 -6.75 -7.53 -8.44
C GLN A 629 -6.31 -8.32 -9.67
N PHE A 630 -5.71 -9.50 -9.46
CA PHE A 630 -5.24 -10.35 -10.54
C PHE A 630 -6.41 -10.85 -11.40
N SER A 631 -7.54 -11.21 -10.79
CA SER A 631 -8.76 -11.61 -11.52
C SER A 631 -9.33 -10.49 -12.41
N GLY A 632 -9.04 -9.23 -12.09
CA GLY A 632 -9.41 -8.06 -12.89
C GLY A 632 -8.55 -7.85 -14.14
N ILE A 633 -7.40 -8.52 -14.26
CA ILE A 633 -6.50 -8.44 -15.42
C ILE A 633 -7.07 -9.29 -16.56
N GLN A 634 -7.46 -8.64 -17.66
CA GLN A 634 -8.09 -9.35 -18.79
C GLN A 634 -7.13 -10.29 -19.53
N GLU A 635 -5.87 -9.89 -19.71
CA GLU A 635 -4.84 -10.65 -20.44
C GLU A 635 -3.46 -10.40 -19.81
N PRO A 636 -2.99 -11.24 -18.88
CA PRO A 636 -1.68 -11.09 -18.27
C PRO A 636 -0.57 -11.45 -19.30
N ASP A 637 0.28 -10.48 -19.64
CA ASP A 637 1.35 -10.67 -20.62
C ASP A 637 2.54 -11.45 -20.01
N PRO A 638 2.87 -12.66 -20.51
CA PRO A 638 3.99 -13.45 -20.00
C PRO A 638 5.34 -12.75 -20.10
N HIS A 639 5.57 -11.88 -21.10
CA HIS A 639 6.84 -11.15 -21.24
C HIS A 639 6.98 -10.07 -20.17
N VAL A 640 5.90 -9.34 -19.89
CA VAL A 640 5.87 -8.35 -18.81
C VAL A 640 6.08 -9.05 -17.47
N MET A 641 5.32 -10.11 -17.20
CA MET A 641 5.47 -10.89 -15.97
C MET A 641 6.88 -11.47 -15.81
N ARG A 642 7.50 -11.98 -16.88
CA ARG A 642 8.90 -12.44 -16.85
C ARG A 642 9.84 -11.35 -16.38
N ASN A 643 9.68 -10.13 -16.91
CA ASN A 643 10.55 -9.01 -16.54
C ASN A 643 10.32 -8.60 -15.08
N LEU A 644 9.06 -8.47 -14.65
CA LEU A 644 8.71 -8.14 -13.27
C LEU A 644 9.23 -9.19 -12.28
N LEU A 645 9.07 -10.48 -12.58
CA LEU A 645 9.56 -11.58 -11.73
C LEU A 645 11.09 -11.61 -11.70
N ARG A 646 11.78 -11.32 -12.81
CA ARG A 646 13.25 -11.20 -12.85
C ARG A 646 13.73 -10.01 -12.03
N GLU A 647 13.06 -8.87 -12.14
CA GLU A 647 13.40 -7.67 -11.38
C GLU A 647 13.16 -7.89 -9.88
N ALA A 648 12.03 -8.48 -9.51
CA ALA A 648 11.73 -8.88 -8.14
C ALA A 648 12.78 -9.87 -7.60
N ALA A 649 13.11 -10.90 -8.38
CA ALA A 649 14.12 -11.89 -8.00
C ALA A 649 15.52 -11.27 -7.86
N GLY A 650 15.91 -10.39 -8.78
CA GLY A 650 17.21 -9.71 -8.76
C GLY A 650 17.32 -8.63 -7.68
N SER A 651 16.20 -8.11 -7.19
CA SER A 651 16.15 -7.11 -6.12
C SER A 651 15.95 -7.71 -4.74
N MET A 652 15.77 -9.04 -4.63
CA MET A 652 15.59 -9.73 -3.35
C MET A 652 16.73 -10.67 -2.99
N MET A 653 16.81 -11.03 -1.71
CA MET A 653 17.73 -12.04 -1.22
C MET A 653 17.14 -12.84 -0.06
N LEU A 654 17.32 -14.16 -0.10
CA LEU A 654 16.90 -15.06 0.96
C LEU A 654 18.09 -15.48 1.83
N CYS A 655 17.99 -15.21 3.14
CA CYS A 655 19.04 -15.46 4.12
C CYS A 655 18.53 -16.34 5.25
N ARG A 656 19.10 -17.54 5.39
CA ARG A 656 18.91 -18.34 6.59
C ARG A 656 19.88 -17.89 7.67
N ILE A 657 19.36 -17.47 8.82
CA ILE A 657 20.16 -16.87 9.89
C ILE A 657 20.52 -17.90 10.96
N TYR A 658 21.82 -18.12 11.15
CA TYR A 658 22.35 -18.95 12.24
C TYR A 658 23.09 -18.08 13.27
N PRO A 659 23.00 -18.41 14.57
CA PRO A 659 23.83 -17.77 15.59
C PRO A 659 25.33 -17.89 15.22
N GLY A 660 26.07 -16.78 15.32
CA GLY A 660 27.51 -16.74 15.04
C GLY A 660 27.89 -16.27 13.63
N PHE A 661 26.95 -15.80 12.81
CA PHE A 661 27.24 -15.13 11.54
C PHE A 661 27.43 -13.61 11.74
N LYS A 662 28.54 -13.03 11.24
CA LYS A 662 28.81 -11.59 11.37
C LYS A 662 27.92 -10.77 10.44
N ALA A 663 27.26 -9.75 10.98
CA ALA A 663 26.33 -8.90 10.24
C ALA A 663 26.99 -8.10 9.11
N GLU A 664 28.28 -7.77 9.23
CA GLU A 664 29.07 -7.12 8.18
C GLU A 664 29.05 -7.87 6.85
N ARG A 665 28.90 -9.20 6.86
CA ARG A 665 28.84 -10.01 5.63
C ARG A 665 27.53 -9.82 4.86
N TYR A 666 26.45 -9.50 5.54
CA TYR A 666 25.18 -9.18 4.89
C TYR A 666 25.15 -7.72 4.44
N VAL A 667 25.89 -6.85 5.12
CA VAL A 667 26.00 -5.43 4.78
C VAL A 667 26.60 -5.22 3.39
N SER A 668 27.60 -6.01 2.99
CA SER A 668 28.16 -5.90 1.63
C SER A 668 27.13 -6.21 0.54
N MET A 669 26.11 -7.02 0.85
CA MET A 669 25.08 -7.42 -0.12
C MET A 669 24.05 -6.29 -0.36
N ILE A 670 23.88 -5.37 0.61
CA ILE A 670 23.10 -4.14 0.39
C ILE A 670 23.75 -3.25 -0.69
N GLU A 671 25.09 -3.25 -0.77
CA GLU A 671 25.83 -2.41 -1.70
C GLU A 671 25.75 -2.90 -3.16
N GLU A 672 25.30 -4.15 -3.36
CA GLU A 672 25.13 -4.78 -4.67
C GLU A 672 23.75 -4.53 -5.30
N GLY A 673 22.90 -3.72 -4.66
CA GLY A 673 21.61 -3.27 -5.21
C GLY A 673 20.39 -4.06 -4.75
N THR A 674 20.55 -5.04 -3.85
CA THR A 674 19.44 -5.75 -3.21
C THR A 674 18.64 -4.81 -2.31
N ARG A 675 17.32 -4.79 -2.51
CA ARG A 675 16.38 -4.00 -1.71
C ARG A 675 15.54 -4.84 -0.78
N THR A 676 15.22 -6.08 -1.13
CA THR A 676 14.35 -6.93 -0.31
C THR A 676 15.12 -8.08 0.31
N PHE A 677 14.97 -8.30 1.61
CA PHE A 677 15.64 -9.38 2.33
C PHE A 677 14.60 -10.27 3.01
N PHE A 678 14.61 -11.55 2.70
CA PHE A 678 13.89 -12.58 3.46
C PHE A 678 14.84 -13.18 4.48
N LEU A 679 14.57 -12.97 5.77
CA LEU A 679 15.39 -13.50 6.86
C LEU A 679 14.67 -14.66 7.54
N GLU A 680 15.17 -15.89 7.34
CA GLU A 680 14.65 -17.07 8.03
C GLU A 680 15.36 -17.16 9.40
N LEU A 681 14.68 -16.69 10.44
CA LEU A 681 15.20 -16.58 11.80
C LEU A 681 15.05 -17.89 12.57
N TYR A 682 15.87 -18.07 13.61
CA TYR A 682 15.70 -19.15 14.57
C TYR A 682 14.51 -18.87 15.50
N GLU A 683 13.71 -19.89 15.80
CA GLU A 683 12.48 -19.81 16.62
C GLU A 683 11.56 -18.64 16.20
N SER A 684 10.99 -17.89 17.15
CA SER A 684 10.15 -16.71 16.90
C SER A 684 10.95 -15.42 16.60
N GLY A 685 12.28 -15.54 16.43
CA GLY A 685 13.18 -14.40 16.17
C GLY A 685 14.49 -14.40 16.98
N THR A 686 14.87 -15.52 17.60
CA THR A 686 16.03 -15.65 18.52
C THR A 686 17.40 -15.75 17.81
N GLY A 687 17.46 -15.54 16.49
CA GLY A 687 18.72 -15.47 15.73
C GLY A 687 19.55 -14.18 15.89
N ASN A 688 19.07 -13.20 16.65
CA ASN A 688 19.71 -11.89 16.80
C ASN A 688 20.42 -11.74 18.16
N MET A 689 21.76 -11.64 18.15
CA MET A 689 22.53 -11.27 19.35
C MET A 689 22.20 -9.83 19.77
N ARG A 690 22.21 -9.55 21.08
CA ARG A 690 21.77 -8.24 21.61
C ARG A 690 22.61 -7.07 21.09
N ASP A 691 23.94 -7.23 21.07
CA ASP A 691 24.95 -6.24 20.67
C ASP A 691 26.20 -6.98 20.10
N GLY A 692 27.09 -6.28 19.39
CA GLY A 692 28.34 -6.82 18.80
C GLY A 692 28.24 -7.22 17.31
N ASP A 693 29.32 -7.75 16.75
CA ASP A 693 29.46 -8.07 15.31
C ASP A 693 28.42 -9.07 14.77
N TYR A 694 27.76 -9.82 15.65
CA TYR A 694 26.80 -10.88 15.34
C TYR A 694 25.32 -10.44 15.47
N SER A 695 25.08 -9.18 15.84
CA SER A 695 23.74 -8.60 15.90
C SER A 695 23.28 -8.22 14.49
N LEU A 696 22.03 -8.49 14.11
CA LEU A 696 21.41 -8.05 12.85
C LEU A 696 21.16 -6.53 12.79
N LYS A 697 21.25 -5.82 13.93
CA LYS A 697 21.01 -4.37 14.00
C LYS A 697 21.78 -3.53 12.97
N PRO A 698 23.10 -3.71 12.76
CA PRO A 698 23.85 -2.94 11.77
C PRO A 698 23.38 -3.21 10.34
N LEU A 699 22.98 -4.44 10.04
CA LEU A 699 22.39 -4.81 8.74
C LEU A 699 21.08 -4.05 8.50
N LEU A 700 20.18 -4.06 9.48
CA LEU A 700 18.87 -3.38 9.37
C LEU A 700 19.02 -1.87 9.27
N LEU A 701 19.88 -1.26 10.11
CA LEU A 701 20.16 0.17 10.07
C LEU A 701 20.75 0.61 8.73
N ARG A 702 21.71 -0.15 8.20
CA ARG A 702 22.32 0.14 6.91
C ARG A 702 21.32 -0.10 5.78
N GLY A 703 20.56 -1.19 5.83
CA GLY A 703 19.50 -1.49 4.89
C GLY A 703 18.48 -0.37 4.83
N LYS A 704 18.01 0.13 5.98
CA LYS A 704 17.10 1.29 6.05
C LYS A 704 17.68 2.53 5.36
N LYS A 705 18.97 2.83 5.58
CA LYS A 705 19.66 3.95 4.89
C LYS A 705 19.70 3.76 3.36
N HIS A 706 19.65 2.51 2.88
CA HIS A 706 19.63 2.15 1.47
C HIS A 706 18.23 1.77 0.95
N ASN A 707 17.17 2.07 1.71
CA ASN A 707 15.78 1.75 1.39
C ASN A 707 15.53 0.25 1.17
N CYS A 708 16.17 -0.59 1.99
CA CYS A 708 15.95 -2.03 2.01
C CYS A 708 14.83 -2.42 2.98
N ARG A 709 14.14 -3.51 2.66
CA ARG A 709 13.08 -4.14 3.46
C ARG A 709 13.49 -5.52 3.94
N PHE A 710 12.99 -5.90 5.11
CA PHE A 710 13.36 -7.16 5.76
C PHE A 710 12.11 -7.93 6.20
N TYR A 711 11.73 -8.95 5.44
CA TYR A 711 10.62 -9.86 5.75
C TYR A 711 11.15 -11.08 6.51
N CYS A 712 10.63 -11.34 7.71
CA CYS A 712 11.18 -12.33 8.61
C CYS A 712 10.24 -13.51 8.81
N THR A 713 10.76 -14.72 8.61
CA THR A 713 10.06 -16.00 8.81
C THR A 713 10.82 -16.87 9.82
N SER A 714 10.27 -18.03 10.17
CA SER A 714 10.88 -18.96 11.12
C SER A 714 11.42 -20.23 10.47
N GLN A 715 12.57 -20.69 10.96
CA GLN A 715 13.15 -21.99 10.62
C GLN A 715 12.48 -23.18 11.35
N GLN A 716 11.73 -22.94 12.43
CA GLN A 716 11.35 -23.98 13.41
C GLN A 716 9.84 -24.22 13.54
N GLU A 717 9.08 -24.03 12.46
CA GLU A 717 7.63 -24.33 12.49
C GLU A 717 6.92 -23.60 13.62
N CYS A 718 7.28 -22.33 13.83
CA CYS A 718 6.60 -21.48 14.79
C CYS A 718 6.30 -20.11 14.21
N ARG A 719 5.34 -19.44 14.85
CA ARG A 719 4.98 -18.06 14.55
C ARG A 719 6.17 -17.13 14.79
N THR A 720 6.44 -16.27 13.82
CA THR A 720 7.41 -15.19 13.98
C THR A 720 6.68 -14.00 14.60
N GLU A 721 7.03 -13.66 15.84
CA GLU A 721 6.41 -12.56 16.56
C GLU A 721 7.47 -11.76 17.34
N PHE A 722 7.61 -10.49 16.98
CA PHE A 722 8.63 -9.64 17.55
C PHE A 722 8.21 -8.94 18.85
N SER A 723 6.94 -9.10 19.27
CA SER A 723 6.39 -8.46 20.47
C SER A 723 6.90 -9.11 21.78
N ASP A 724 7.17 -10.42 21.77
CA ASP A 724 7.48 -11.22 22.96
C ASP A 724 8.94 -11.15 23.42
N TYR A 725 9.88 -10.80 22.54
CA TYR A 725 11.32 -10.78 22.83
C TYR A 725 11.94 -9.38 22.72
N THR A 726 12.70 -8.96 23.74
CA THR A 726 13.35 -7.63 23.75
C THR A 726 14.37 -7.46 22.62
N THR A 727 15.02 -8.54 22.19
CA THR A 727 15.95 -8.57 21.04
C THR A 727 15.23 -8.45 19.70
N SER A 728 14.06 -9.09 19.57
CA SER A 728 13.20 -9.04 18.37
C SER A 728 12.48 -7.69 18.21
N ARG A 729 12.09 -7.03 19.32
CA ARG A 729 11.56 -5.65 19.29
C ARG A 729 12.52 -4.65 18.66
N ARG A 730 13.83 -4.87 18.78
CA ARG A 730 14.85 -4.04 18.14
C ARG A 730 14.82 -4.23 16.62
N VAL A 731 14.79 -5.48 16.15
CA VAL A 731 14.68 -5.82 14.71
C VAL A 731 13.44 -5.17 14.09
N TRP A 732 12.33 -5.24 14.81
CA TRP A 732 11.08 -4.59 14.41
C TRP A 732 11.18 -3.05 14.36
N ARG A 733 11.81 -2.41 15.35
CA ARG A 733 12.03 -0.95 15.34
C ARG A 733 12.87 -0.47 14.16
N GLU A 734 13.80 -1.30 13.69
CA GLU A 734 14.66 -0.97 12.55
C GLU A 734 13.99 -1.27 11.19
N GLY A 735 12.70 -1.67 11.16
CA GLY A 735 11.92 -1.81 9.93
C GLY A 735 11.77 -3.24 9.40
N ALA A 736 12.08 -4.26 10.22
CA ALA A 736 11.80 -5.65 9.86
C ALA A 736 10.35 -6.04 10.15
N VAL A 737 9.77 -6.81 9.23
CA VAL A 737 8.37 -7.22 9.21
C VAL A 737 8.27 -8.71 9.55
N PRO A 738 7.64 -9.08 10.68
CA PRO A 738 7.43 -10.49 11.03
C PRO A 738 6.27 -11.07 10.19
N MET A 739 6.53 -12.09 9.38
CA MET A 739 5.53 -12.71 8.48
C MET A 739 4.61 -13.71 9.19
N GLY A 740 4.44 -13.59 10.51
CA GLY A 740 3.51 -14.39 11.31
C GLY A 740 3.71 -15.91 11.15
N LEU A 741 2.65 -16.60 10.74
CA LEU A 741 2.63 -18.05 10.50
C LEU A 741 3.19 -18.47 9.14
N LEU A 742 3.48 -17.53 8.23
CA LEU A 742 3.89 -17.87 6.87
C LEU A 742 5.24 -18.60 6.85
N THR A 743 5.33 -19.66 6.03
CA THR A 743 6.63 -20.22 5.67
C THR A 743 7.40 -19.27 4.76
N THR A 744 8.72 -19.42 4.72
CA THR A 744 9.60 -18.69 3.80
C THR A 744 9.14 -18.79 2.35
N GLU A 745 8.78 -19.99 1.92
CA GLU A 745 8.30 -20.28 0.58
C GLU A 745 7.02 -19.50 0.28
N SER A 746 6.08 -19.45 1.25
CA SER A 746 4.82 -18.73 1.10
C SER A 746 5.01 -17.20 1.09
N ALA A 747 5.90 -16.68 1.93
CA ALA A 747 6.21 -15.25 2.01
C ALA A 747 6.97 -14.75 0.76
N VAL A 748 7.91 -15.54 0.24
CA VAL A 748 8.61 -15.22 -1.02
C VAL A 748 7.63 -15.27 -2.20
N ALA A 749 6.77 -16.29 -2.24
CA ALA A 749 5.72 -16.37 -3.27
C ALA A 749 4.75 -15.19 -3.21
N LEU A 750 4.41 -14.70 -2.01
CA LEU A 750 3.58 -13.51 -1.82
C LEU A 750 4.25 -12.27 -2.43
N TYR A 751 5.55 -12.10 -2.21
CA TYR A 751 6.33 -11.01 -2.78
C TYR A 751 6.35 -11.02 -4.29
N TYR A 752 6.49 -12.20 -4.90
CA TYR A 752 6.37 -12.35 -6.35
C TYR A 752 4.97 -12.01 -6.86
N ALA A 753 3.91 -12.45 -6.17
CA ALA A 753 2.54 -12.09 -6.53
C ALA A 753 2.30 -10.57 -6.45
N ALA A 754 2.80 -9.92 -5.39
CA ALA A 754 2.74 -8.47 -5.22
C ALA A 754 3.52 -7.73 -6.30
N ALA A 755 4.72 -8.18 -6.66
CA ALA A 755 5.53 -7.59 -7.73
C ALA A 755 4.87 -7.65 -9.10
N LEU A 756 3.94 -8.59 -9.33
CA LEU A 756 3.16 -8.65 -10.57
C LEU A 756 2.04 -7.63 -10.65
N LEU A 757 1.56 -7.12 -9.51
CA LEU A 757 0.33 -6.34 -9.42
C LEU A 757 0.54 -4.89 -8.99
N CYS A 758 1.58 -4.60 -8.22
CA CYS A 758 1.84 -3.26 -7.71
C CYS A 758 2.62 -2.41 -8.72
N ASP A 759 2.24 -1.13 -8.82
CA ASP A 759 2.89 -0.16 -9.72
C ASP A 759 4.14 0.47 -9.08
N SER A 760 4.35 0.27 -7.77
CA SER A 760 5.48 0.82 -7.02
C SER A 760 5.98 -0.11 -5.91
N ALA A 761 7.24 0.07 -5.53
CA ALA A 761 7.83 -0.64 -4.40
C ALA A 761 7.13 -0.33 -3.06
N ASP A 762 6.66 0.90 -2.87
CA ASP A 762 5.94 1.31 -1.66
C ASP A 762 4.59 0.59 -1.53
N GLU A 763 3.87 0.43 -2.65
CA GLU A 763 2.61 -0.32 -2.70
C GLU A 763 2.84 -1.81 -2.43
N LEU A 764 3.88 -2.38 -3.04
CA LEU A 764 4.31 -3.76 -2.80
C LEU A 764 4.61 -3.98 -1.32
N ASP A 765 5.40 -3.10 -0.71
CA ASP A 765 5.78 -3.20 0.69
C ASP A 765 4.56 -3.12 1.62
N ALA A 766 3.64 -2.18 1.35
CA ALA A 766 2.40 -2.06 2.10
C ALA A 766 1.54 -3.34 1.99
N LEU A 767 1.50 -3.95 0.81
CA LEU A 767 0.76 -5.19 0.60
C LEU A 767 1.39 -6.36 1.37
N MET A 768 2.71 -6.50 1.32
CA MET A 768 3.44 -7.50 2.10
C MET A 768 3.20 -7.33 3.60
N GLU A 769 3.26 -6.10 4.12
CA GLU A 769 2.97 -5.78 5.52
C GLU A 769 1.51 -6.12 5.89
N SER A 770 0.53 -5.85 5.01
CA SER A 770 -0.89 -6.15 5.27
C SER A 770 -1.17 -7.66 5.42
N TYR A 771 -0.54 -8.50 4.60
CA TYR A 771 -0.64 -9.95 4.74
C TYR A 771 0.15 -10.45 5.95
N ALA A 772 1.29 -9.84 6.26
CA ALA A 772 2.02 -10.17 7.47
C ALA A 772 1.13 -10.00 8.72
N GLU A 773 0.32 -8.93 8.78
CA GLU A 773 -0.68 -8.73 9.83
C GLU A 773 -1.79 -9.78 9.81
N GLN A 774 -2.34 -10.10 8.63
CA GLN A 774 -3.39 -11.11 8.51
C GLN A 774 -2.96 -12.47 9.07
N TYR A 775 -1.72 -12.88 8.79
CA TYR A 775 -1.16 -14.15 9.26
C TYR A 775 -0.40 -14.02 10.59
N ALA A 776 -0.45 -12.84 11.22
CA ALA A 776 0.09 -12.63 12.55
C ALA A 776 -0.85 -13.12 13.66
N VAL A 777 -2.12 -13.49 13.41
CA VAL A 777 -3.11 -13.80 14.47
C VAL A 777 -3.11 -15.26 14.89
#